data_AF-A0A8C1YA22-F1
#
_entry.id   AF-A0A8C1YA22-F1
#
_cell.length_a   1.000
_cell.length_b   1.000
_cell.length_c   1.000
_cell.angle_alpha   90.00
_cell.angle_beta   90.00
_cell.angle_gamma   90.00
#
_symmetry.space_group_name_H-M   'P 1'
#
loop_
_entity.id
_entity.type
_entity.pdbx_description
1 polymer ?
#
loop_
_entity_poly.entity_id
_entity_poly.type
_entity_poly.pdbx_seq_one_letter_code
_entity_poly.pdbx_strand_id
1 'polypeptide(L)'
;MKLSLSLFALLCLTYEIVSIAPFLRGFFPDPVKHPHVHPRKVNISGIQIILSPSDGRPYQGRLIIFSGFLNSNICVLSYVCHQALTTGSIPGFIDVVMNLNSPALLEDNLIWQTKSAGKQIIFYGDDTWVRLFPKHFMEHDGTTYFFVSDYTEVDNNVTRHLDGTLKRDDWDILILHYLGLDHIGHISGPHSSLIGPKLMEMDDIIKKIHASLISKESEGTLPNLLVLCGDHGMSETGSHGGSSEPEINTPLVLISPTFRRKLGFEKLGVLEQVDLTPTLALGLGLPISKNSVGDLIPAVFEELSLREQLRLLQINGHQVSRLLQDSNPTFHKEDGYEQFHVAEKSHGSWMKLYLDGNRSEVLSNMGKKVLKQYLEALKANIWGSDWTLSELDVLLLIGTVGHTLSLGSSSFIEEEHQTWYFLLNTLCLAIFQDVCRKYFREQRGEEEVEGPLLPSSTEKGPSFSPALELGMSLGSEKWLALATPLLTLTCCRLLRSLNQTRVQWAHLPDFGHQLNSGDHKAFLSLLVAVSLVLIFLLVQHHCSLVSKIALALGLLGVYSYRAAVGNVLFPWQHRSRYPSPSKGTVEAQFIYVFVLGILFTGLKDLLRLQVMSSAVESRRLKSRGLWEVYSGMVLLVALLFRAHNLPTLACCLLIQTIMAQFIWKKLHYDAAQTTIMHYWFGQAFFYFQGNSNNIGTVDISVGFVGLESYVEAPAVFLTTLSTYAGPLLWACHLLCFLSSQRDRAVMGLGHGSYCFALLRSIPAVFYIVLVTLLRYHLFIWSVFSPKLLYEAMHTLITTAVCLFFTFMDQERSTRP
;
A
#
# COMPACT_ATOMS: atom_id res chain seq x y z
N MET A 1 -23.91 -6.38 -2.78
CA MET A 1 -22.92 -7.40 -3.22
C MET A 1 -21.55 -6.87 -2.85
N LYS A 2 -20.83 -7.52 -1.91
CA LYS A 2 -19.44 -7.16 -1.60
C LYS A 2 -18.55 -7.75 -2.70
N LEU A 3 -17.89 -6.92 -3.51
CA LEU A 3 -16.85 -7.40 -4.41
C LEU A 3 -15.60 -7.75 -3.59
N SER A 4 -14.95 -8.88 -3.87
CA SER A 4 -13.63 -9.17 -3.29
C SER A 4 -12.58 -8.22 -3.88
N LEU A 5 -11.53 -7.87 -3.12
CA LEU A 5 -10.40 -7.07 -3.61
C LEU A 5 -9.80 -7.63 -4.90
N SER A 6 -9.69 -8.95 -4.97
CA SER A 6 -9.21 -9.69 -6.13
C SER A 6 -10.08 -9.48 -7.37
N LEU A 7 -11.42 -9.49 -7.20
CA LEU A 7 -12.38 -9.22 -8.28
C LEU A 7 -12.37 -7.74 -8.70
N PHE A 8 -12.17 -6.81 -7.77
CA PHE A 8 -12.01 -5.39 -8.09
C PHE A 8 -10.74 -5.13 -8.88
N ALA A 9 -9.60 -5.69 -8.44
CA ALA A 9 -8.32 -5.64 -9.15
C ALA A 9 -8.43 -6.14 -10.60
N LEU A 10 -9.15 -7.25 -10.78
CA LEU A 10 -9.42 -7.82 -12.10
C LEU A 10 -10.25 -6.88 -12.99
N LEU A 11 -11.29 -6.25 -12.44
CA LEU A 11 -12.14 -5.33 -13.20
C LEU A 11 -11.36 -4.09 -13.65
N CYS A 12 -10.50 -3.54 -12.80
CA CYS A 12 -9.62 -2.41 -13.17
C CYS A 12 -8.73 -2.76 -14.37
N LEU A 13 -8.04 -3.91 -14.31
CA LEU A 13 -7.18 -4.36 -15.41
C LEU A 13 -7.97 -4.68 -16.69
N THR A 14 -9.16 -5.27 -16.55
CA THR A 14 -10.02 -5.58 -17.71
C THR A 14 -10.50 -4.29 -18.39
N TYR A 15 -10.86 -3.27 -17.60
CA TYR A 15 -11.21 -1.94 -18.13
C TYR A 15 -10.04 -1.29 -18.86
N GLU A 16 -8.82 -1.41 -18.34
CA GLU A 16 -7.62 -0.90 -19.01
C GLU A 16 -7.35 -1.59 -20.35
N ILE A 17 -7.45 -2.92 -20.43
CA ILE A 17 -7.31 -3.66 -21.70
C ILE A 17 -8.33 -3.17 -22.73
N VAL A 18 -9.59 -3.04 -22.30
CA VAL A 18 -10.67 -2.54 -23.17
C VAL A 18 -10.43 -1.09 -23.59
N SER A 19 -9.75 -0.29 -22.77
CA SER A 19 -9.40 1.12 -23.08
C SER A 19 -8.18 1.25 -23.99
N ILE A 20 -7.22 0.32 -23.94
CA ILE A 20 -6.02 0.30 -24.78
C ILE A 20 -6.35 -0.03 -26.25
N ALA A 21 -7.32 -0.91 -26.50
CA ALA A 21 -7.65 -1.35 -27.86
C ALA A 21 -8.21 -0.23 -28.77
N PRO A 22 -9.15 0.63 -28.33
CA PRO A 22 -9.57 1.84 -29.07
C PRO A 22 -8.44 2.86 -29.21
N PHE A 23 -7.57 3.00 -28.19
CA PHE A 23 -6.44 3.92 -28.20
C PHE A 23 -5.42 3.58 -29.30
N LEU A 24 -5.03 2.31 -29.41
CA LEU A 24 -4.14 1.83 -30.48
C LEU A 24 -4.76 2.02 -31.88
N ARG A 25 -6.10 1.95 -31.99
CA ARG A 25 -6.84 2.16 -33.23
C ARG A 25 -6.93 3.64 -33.63
N GLY A 26 -6.94 4.55 -32.66
CA GLY A 26 -6.96 6.00 -32.86
C GLY A 26 -5.58 6.65 -33.03
N PHE A 27 -4.48 5.90 -32.83
CA PHE A 27 -3.10 6.41 -32.92
C PHE A 27 -2.54 6.52 -34.36
N PHE A 28 -3.25 5.96 -35.35
CA PHE A 28 -2.96 6.17 -36.77
C PHE A 28 -4.00 7.10 -37.43
N PRO A 29 -3.86 8.43 -37.32
CA PRO A 29 -4.46 9.29 -38.35
C PRO A 29 -3.63 10.54 -38.73
N ASP A 30 -3.98 11.09 -39.91
CA ASP A 30 -3.43 12.25 -40.61
C ASP A 30 -3.20 13.53 -39.76
N PRO A 31 -2.29 14.43 -40.19
CA PRO A 31 -1.75 15.50 -39.36
C PRO A 31 -2.66 16.73 -39.29
N VAL A 32 -2.60 17.51 -38.19
CA VAL A 32 -2.38 18.99 -38.19
C VAL A 32 -2.48 19.63 -36.78
N LYS A 33 -1.37 20.34 -36.45
CA LYS A 33 -1.07 21.62 -35.75
C LYS A 33 -1.75 22.08 -34.43
N HIS A 34 -0.86 22.51 -33.52
CA HIS A 34 -1.06 23.25 -32.26
C HIS A 34 -1.10 24.79 -32.44
N PRO A 35 -1.53 25.55 -31.40
CA PRO A 35 -0.63 26.56 -30.83
C PRO A 35 -0.65 26.74 -29.29
N HIS A 36 0.39 27.43 -28.81
CA HIS A 36 0.86 27.68 -27.43
C HIS A 36 0.23 28.89 -26.72
N VAL A 37 0.32 28.95 -25.37
CA VAL A 37 0.30 30.19 -24.56
C VAL A 37 1.23 30.10 -23.33
N HIS A 38 1.94 31.19 -23.00
CA HIS A 38 2.88 31.38 -21.88
C HIS A 38 2.23 32.01 -20.62
N PRO A 39 2.76 31.81 -19.39
CA PRO A 39 2.31 32.53 -18.20
C PRO A 39 3.29 33.65 -17.74
N ARG A 40 2.77 34.67 -17.04
CA ARG A 40 3.53 35.71 -16.31
C ARG A 40 3.23 35.62 -14.81
N LYS A 41 4.27 35.82 -13.98
CA LYS A 41 4.23 35.90 -12.51
C LYS A 41 4.10 37.36 -12.03
N VAL A 42 3.36 37.57 -10.93
CA VAL A 42 3.47 38.76 -10.04
C VAL A 42 3.36 38.27 -8.58
N ASN A 43 4.03 38.99 -7.69
CA ASN A 43 4.31 38.68 -6.29
C ASN A 43 3.57 39.69 -5.37
N ILE A 44 3.28 39.33 -4.10
CA ILE A 44 3.27 40.16 -2.85
C ILE A 44 2.14 39.80 -1.84
N SER A 45 2.60 39.27 -0.69
CA SER A 45 2.17 39.33 0.73
C SER A 45 0.69 39.38 1.20
N GLY A 46 0.29 38.31 1.91
CA GLY A 46 -0.06 38.30 3.35
C GLY A 46 -1.34 39.02 3.82
N ILE A 47 -2.35 38.25 4.27
CA ILE A 47 -3.53 38.77 4.99
C ILE A 47 -3.72 38.05 6.33
N GLN A 48 -3.99 38.87 7.35
CA GLN A 48 -4.21 38.56 8.75
C GLN A 48 -5.73 38.49 9.00
N ILE A 49 -6.25 37.42 9.61
CA ILE A 49 -7.68 37.33 9.97
C ILE A 49 -7.96 38.30 11.13
N ILE A 50 -8.78 39.33 10.87
CA ILE A 50 -9.19 40.35 11.84
C ILE A 50 -10.57 39.96 12.39
N LEU A 51 -10.61 39.28 13.53
CA LEU A 51 -11.79 39.24 14.39
C LEU A 51 -11.79 40.51 15.25
N SER A 52 -12.11 41.66 14.66
CA SER A 52 -12.26 42.90 15.41
C SER A 52 -13.64 43.48 15.14
N PRO A 53 -14.43 43.83 16.17
CA PRO A 53 -15.61 44.64 15.94
C PRO A 53 -15.16 46.01 15.44
N SER A 54 -15.88 46.56 14.47
CA SER A 54 -15.68 47.91 13.90
C SER A 54 -15.67 49.04 14.94
N ASP A 55 -16.02 48.75 16.19
CA ASP A 55 -16.32 49.74 17.25
C ASP A 55 -15.24 49.83 18.35
N GLY A 56 -14.07 49.21 18.18
CA GLY A 56 -12.93 49.43 19.09
C GLY A 56 -13.12 48.96 20.54
N ARG A 57 -14.15 48.14 20.83
CA ARG A 57 -14.31 47.49 22.14
C ARG A 57 -13.68 46.09 22.09
N PRO A 58 -12.91 45.66 23.12
CA PRO A 58 -12.38 44.31 23.16
C PRO A 58 -13.52 43.28 23.15
N TYR A 59 -13.35 42.19 22.39
CA TYR A 59 -14.28 41.05 22.38
C TYR A 59 -14.48 40.55 23.81
N GLN A 60 -15.71 40.62 24.33
CA GLN A 60 -16.05 40.20 25.70
C GLN A 60 -16.44 38.70 25.78
N GLY A 61 -16.00 37.86 24.83
CA GLY A 61 -16.45 36.48 24.65
C GLY A 61 -15.68 35.43 25.46
N ARG A 62 -16.37 34.34 25.82
CA ARG A 62 -15.81 33.09 26.36
C ARG A 62 -15.40 32.19 25.18
N LEU A 63 -14.20 32.44 24.63
CA LEU A 63 -13.73 31.88 23.36
C LEU A 63 -12.34 31.27 23.51
N ILE A 64 -12.09 30.15 22.83
CA ILE A 64 -10.79 29.50 22.71
C ILE A 64 -10.46 29.32 21.23
N ILE A 65 -9.31 29.85 20.79
CA ILE A 65 -8.85 29.74 19.40
C ILE A 65 -7.57 28.90 19.36
N PHE A 66 -7.56 27.92 18.46
CA PHE A 66 -6.43 27.09 18.13
C PHE A 66 -6.08 27.24 16.65
N SER A 67 -4.78 27.09 16.35
CA SER A 67 -4.36 26.75 14.99
C SER A 67 -4.44 25.23 14.89
N GLY A 68 -5.41 24.72 14.13
CA GLY A 68 -5.49 23.31 13.79
C GLY A 68 -4.42 22.98 12.76
N PHE A 69 -3.74 21.86 12.96
CA PHE A 69 -2.84 21.28 11.98
C PHE A 69 -3.44 19.95 11.54
N LEU A 70 -3.29 19.71 10.25
CA LEU A 70 -3.65 18.48 9.62
C LEU A 70 -2.34 17.70 9.49
N ASN A 71 -1.92 16.96 10.53
CA ASN A 71 -0.80 16.03 10.39
C ASN A 71 -1.29 14.76 9.71
N SER A 72 -1.77 14.94 8.49
CA SER A 72 -1.81 13.84 7.56
C SER A 72 -0.51 13.91 6.77
N ASN A 73 0.44 13.03 7.08
CA ASN A 73 1.44 12.59 6.11
C ASN A 73 0.78 11.90 4.87
N ILE A 74 -0.54 12.03 4.69
CA ILE A 74 -1.43 11.30 3.80
C ILE A 74 -2.53 12.27 3.29
N CYS A 75 -2.36 12.74 2.05
CA CYS A 75 -3.40 13.28 1.15
C CYS A 75 -4.53 14.15 1.76
N VAL A 76 -4.48 15.46 1.50
CA VAL A 76 -5.47 16.48 1.91
C VAL A 76 -6.72 16.47 0.98
N LEU A 77 -7.33 15.29 0.83
CA LEU A 77 -8.60 15.12 0.14
C LEU A 77 -9.74 15.27 1.14
N SER A 78 -10.80 16.00 0.79
CA SER A 78 -11.92 16.30 1.70
C SER A 78 -12.49 15.02 2.34
N TYR A 79 -12.65 13.91 1.60
CA TYR A 79 -13.10 12.62 2.16
C TYR A 79 -12.22 12.13 3.34
N VAL A 80 -10.91 12.23 3.20
CA VAL A 80 -9.92 11.77 4.18
C VAL A 80 -10.01 12.61 5.45
N CYS A 81 -10.18 13.92 5.29
CA CYS A 81 -10.40 14.86 6.39
C CYS A 81 -11.72 14.59 7.12
N HIS A 82 -12.81 14.32 6.39
CA HIS A 82 -14.10 13.96 6.98
C HIS A 82 -14.01 12.67 7.82
N GLN A 83 -13.28 11.66 7.33
CA GLN A 83 -13.04 10.43 8.09
C GLN A 83 -12.26 10.75 9.37
N ALA A 84 -11.12 11.44 9.27
CA ALA A 84 -10.30 11.79 10.43
C ALA A 84 -11.06 12.59 11.50
N LEU A 85 -11.88 13.58 11.09
CA LEU A 85 -12.71 14.41 11.97
C LEU A 85 -13.76 13.62 12.76
N THR A 86 -14.25 12.51 12.19
CA THR A 86 -15.39 11.77 12.75
C THR A 86 -14.96 10.47 13.44
N THR A 87 -13.89 9.82 13.00
CA THR A 87 -13.38 8.57 13.61
C THR A 87 -12.28 8.82 14.64
N GLY A 88 -11.55 9.94 14.53
CA GLY A 88 -10.36 10.21 15.33
C GLY A 88 -9.17 9.31 14.96
N SER A 89 -9.23 8.63 13.82
CA SER A 89 -8.18 7.76 13.30
C SER A 89 -7.43 8.45 12.16
N ILE A 90 -6.13 8.16 12.03
CA ILE A 90 -5.33 8.62 10.89
C ILE A 90 -5.65 7.69 9.70
N PRO A 91 -6.23 8.19 8.59
CA PRO A 91 -6.56 7.33 7.45
C PRO A 91 -5.28 6.84 6.77
N GLY A 92 -5.15 5.54 6.51
CA GLY A 92 -4.01 4.99 5.78
C GLY A 92 -4.08 5.31 4.29
N PHE A 93 -2.93 5.33 3.59
CA PHE A 93 -2.90 5.50 2.13
C PHE A 93 -3.79 4.48 1.39
N ILE A 94 -3.89 3.25 1.92
CA ILE A 94 -4.80 2.23 1.39
C ILE A 94 -6.26 2.63 1.59
N ASP A 95 -6.63 3.23 2.72
CA ASP A 95 -8.02 3.67 2.98
C ASP A 95 -8.43 4.76 1.98
N VAL A 96 -7.52 5.67 1.61
CA VAL A 96 -7.75 6.68 0.57
C VAL A 96 -8.07 6.03 -0.78
N VAL A 97 -7.27 5.04 -1.20
CA VAL A 97 -7.45 4.37 -2.50
C VAL A 97 -8.68 3.44 -2.51
N MET A 98 -8.97 2.79 -1.39
CA MET A 98 -10.10 1.87 -1.24
C MET A 98 -11.45 2.59 -1.13
N ASN A 99 -11.43 3.83 -0.64
CA ASN A 99 -12.65 4.63 -0.45
C ASN A 99 -13.03 5.51 -1.65
N LEU A 100 -12.26 5.53 -2.73
CA LEU A 100 -12.60 6.20 -4.00
C LEU A 100 -13.93 5.73 -4.62
N ASN A 101 -14.51 4.63 -4.13
CA ASN A 101 -15.77 4.06 -4.63
C ASN A 101 -16.74 3.60 -3.52
N SER A 102 -16.50 3.97 -2.25
CA SER A 102 -17.29 3.43 -1.13
C SER A 102 -18.49 4.34 -0.78
N PRO A 103 -19.73 3.82 -0.75
CA PRO A 103 -20.92 4.64 -0.55
C PRO A 103 -21.28 4.91 0.92
N ALA A 104 -20.56 4.38 1.93
CA ALA A 104 -20.83 4.59 3.36
C ALA A 104 -19.62 4.26 4.27
N LEU A 105 -19.42 5.01 5.36
CA LEU A 105 -18.39 4.74 6.38
C LEU A 105 -18.91 3.69 7.37
N LEU A 106 -18.28 2.52 7.40
CA LEU A 106 -18.69 1.37 8.23
C LEU A 106 -17.99 1.31 9.59
N GLU A 107 -16.95 2.14 9.78
CA GLU A 107 -16.17 2.17 11.00
C GLU A 107 -16.89 2.92 12.12
N ASP A 108 -16.51 2.61 13.35
CA ASP A 108 -17.03 3.31 14.52
C ASP A 108 -16.59 4.78 14.49
N ASN A 109 -17.54 5.69 14.68
CA ASN A 109 -17.35 7.13 14.52
C ASN A 109 -18.31 7.93 15.40
N LEU A 110 -18.01 9.21 15.60
CA LEU A 110 -18.77 10.12 16.46
C LEU A 110 -20.24 10.24 16.06
N ILE A 111 -20.55 10.25 14.77
CA ILE A 111 -21.92 10.37 14.24
C ILE A 111 -22.73 9.10 14.56
N TRP A 112 -22.12 7.94 14.37
CA TRP A 112 -22.68 6.64 14.76
C TRP A 112 -22.96 6.58 16.26
N GLN A 113 -21.98 6.95 17.09
CA GLN A 113 -22.10 6.92 18.55
C GLN A 113 -23.20 7.86 19.04
N THR A 114 -23.28 9.07 18.45
CA THR A 114 -24.35 10.04 18.72
C THR A 114 -25.73 9.45 18.41
N LYS A 115 -25.89 8.87 17.22
CA LYS A 115 -27.17 8.26 16.82
C LYS A 115 -27.55 7.08 17.72
N SER A 116 -26.57 6.26 18.10
CA SER A 116 -26.75 5.11 18.97
C SER A 116 -27.14 5.51 20.40
N ALA A 117 -26.71 6.69 20.85
CA ALA A 117 -27.14 7.29 22.12
C ALA A 117 -28.55 7.93 22.06
N GLY A 118 -29.25 7.83 20.92
CA GLY A 118 -30.60 8.38 20.74
C GLY A 118 -30.64 9.88 20.52
N LYS A 119 -29.48 10.53 20.31
CA LYS A 119 -29.38 11.97 20.06
C LYS A 119 -29.81 12.32 18.64
N GLN A 120 -30.37 13.51 18.51
CA GLN A 120 -30.94 14.02 17.27
C GLN A 120 -29.92 14.88 16.50
N ILE A 121 -29.63 14.49 15.26
CA ILE A 121 -28.62 15.12 14.41
C ILE A 121 -29.28 15.71 13.17
N ILE A 122 -29.02 16.99 12.91
CA ILE A 122 -29.44 17.70 11.69
C ILE A 122 -28.18 18.04 10.87
N PHE A 123 -28.23 17.82 9.56
CA PHE A 123 -27.12 18.07 8.64
C PHE A 123 -27.54 18.86 7.40
N TYR A 124 -26.86 19.97 7.10
CA TYR A 124 -27.01 20.69 5.83
C TYR A 124 -25.64 20.95 5.21
N GLY A 125 -25.46 20.56 3.95
CA GLY A 125 -24.18 20.73 3.24
C GLY A 125 -23.93 19.65 2.20
N ASP A 126 -22.66 19.37 1.91
CA ASP A 126 -22.27 18.41 0.87
C ASP A 126 -22.94 17.02 1.01
N ASP A 127 -23.52 16.54 -0.09
CA ASP A 127 -24.11 15.20 -0.23
C ASP A 127 -23.11 14.06 0.10
N THR A 128 -21.81 14.31 0.05
CA THR A 128 -20.78 13.38 0.53
C THR A 128 -21.04 12.90 1.96
N TRP A 129 -21.47 13.77 2.88
CA TRP A 129 -21.81 13.39 4.25
C TRP A 129 -23.05 12.49 4.33
N VAL A 130 -24.06 12.77 3.50
CA VAL A 130 -25.30 11.97 3.44
C VAL A 130 -24.99 10.55 2.99
N ARG A 131 -24.06 10.40 2.03
CA ARG A 131 -23.55 9.11 1.59
C ARG A 131 -22.72 8.44 2.68
N LEU A 132 -21.77 9.15 3.29
CA LEU A 132 -20.91 8.63 4.36
C LEU A 132 -21.72 8.09 5.56
N PHE A 133 -22.77 8.79 5.97
CA PHE A 133 -23.56 8.48 7.17
C PHE A 133 -25.04 8.21 6.84
N PRO A 134 -25.36 7.15 6.07
CA PRO A 134 -26.72 6.92 5.61
C PRO A 134 -27.62 6.62 6.82
N LYS A 135 -28.79 7.28 6.90
CA LYS A 135 -29.80 7.12 7.96
C LYS A 135 -29.39 7.60 9.36
N HIS A 136 -28.29 8.34 9.51
CA HIS A 136 -27.87 8.87 10.81
C HIS A 136 -28.56 10.19 11.15
N PHE A 137 -28.78 11.05 10.14
CA PHE A 137 -29.44 12.34 10.31
C PHE A 137 -30.96 12.20 10.41
N MET A 138 -31.58 12.93 11.34
CA MET A 138 -33.04 13.04 11.43
C MET A 138 -33.60 13.91 10.31
N GLU A 139 -32.92 15.03 10.05
CA GLU A 139 -33.25 15.98 8.99
C GLU A 139 -31.95 16.29 8.25
N HIS A 140 -31.97 16.20 6.92
CA HIS A 140 -30.80 16.52 6.13
C HIS A 140 -31.14 17.09 4.76
N ASP A 141 -30.25 17.92 4.23
CA ASP A 141 -30.32 18.45 2.87
C ASP A 141 -28.92 18.49 2.24
N GLY A 142 -28.76 17.75 1.14
CA GLY A 142 -27.49 17.52 0.47
C GLY A 142 -27.30 18.43 -0.74
N THR A 143 -26.18 19.13 -0.80
CA THR A 143 -25.77 19.95 -1.96
C THR A 143 -24.77 19.20 -2.83
N THR A 144 -24.94 19.24 -4.15
CA THR A 144 -24.05 18.52 -5.08
C THR A 144 -22.76 19.31 -5.32
N TYR A 145 -21.61 18.71 -5.00
CA TYR A 145 -20.27 19.32 -5.15
C TYR A 145 -19.76 19.42 -6.61
N PHE A 146 -20.36 18.72 -7.58
CA PHE A 146 -19.75 18.50 -8.90
C PHE A 146 -19.59 19.75 -9.79
N PHE A 147 -20.21 20.87 -9.45
CA PHE A 147 -20.15 22.12 -10.21
C PHE A 147 -19.35 23.19 -9.46
N VAL A 148 -18.01 23.10 -9.54
CA VAL A 148 -17.07 24.00 -8.87
C VAL A 148 -17.33 25.49 -9.21
N SER A 149 -17.95 25.80 -10.35
CA SER A 149 -18.32 27.17 -10.74
C SER A 149 -19.39 27.82 -9.87
N ASP A 150 -20.15 27.04 -9.09
CA ASP A 150 -21.16 27.56 -8.17
C ASP A 150 -20.62 27.68 -6.74
N TYR A 151 -20.31 28.90 -6.32
CA TYR A 151 -19.86 29.24 -4.96
C TYR A 151 -20.91 30.03 -4.17
N THR A 152 -22.14 30.17 -4.67
CA THR A 152 -23.19 31.00 -4.04
C THR A 152 -24.45 30.20 -3.75
N GLU A 153 -24.94 29.41 -4.70
CA GLU A 153 -26.11 28.57 -4.49
C GLU A 153 -25.80 27.41 -3.53
N VAL A 154 -24.61 26.82 -3.58
CA VAL A 154 -24.14 25.86 -2.56
C VAL A 154 -24.25 26.37 -1.13
N ASP A 155 -23.84 27.61 -0.83
CA ASP A 155 -23.89 28.18 0.52
C ASP A 155 -25.30 28.66 0.89
N ASN A 156 -26.07 29.17 -0.06
CA ASN A 156 -27.49 29.51 0.12
C ASN A 156 -28.31 28.27 0.48
N ASN A 157 -27.98 27.12 -0.10
CA ASN A 157 -28.66 25.86 0.14
C ASN A 157 -28.47 25.36 1.57
N VAL A 158 -27.32 25.63 2.17
CA VAL A 158 -27.07 25.40 3.60
C VAL A 158 -27.80 26.44 4.46
N THR A 159 -27.68 27.71 4.09
CA THR A 159 -28.14 28.85 4.91
C THR A 159 -29.67 28.97 5.01
N ARG A 160 -30.43 28.59 3.96
CA ARG A 160 -31.90 28.74 3.92
C ARG A 160 -32.63 28.05 5.09
N HIS A 161 -32.05 26.99 5.64
CA HIS A 161 -32.65 26.20 6.72
C HIS A 161 -32.28 26.71 8.12
N LEU A 162 -31.25 27.56 8.20
CA LEU A 162 -30.62 27.96 9.46
C LEU A 162 -31.59 28.69 10.40
N ASP A 163 -32.36 29.65 9.87
CA ASP A 163 -33.31 30.44 10.67
C ASP A 163 -34.44 29.60 11.29
N GLY A 164 -34.94 28.63 10.53
CA GLY A 164 -35.97 27.70 11.02
C GLY A 164 -35.39 26.75 12.07
N THR A 165 -34.20 26.22 11.82
CA THR A 165 -33.54 25.23 12.67
C THR A 165 -33.10 25.81 14.02
N LEU A 166 -32.55 27.04 14.02
CA LEU A 166 -32.12 27.70 15.26
C LEU A 166 -33.27 28.00 16.22
N LYS A 167 -34.50 28.18 15.71
CA LYS A 167 -35.71 28.39 16.53
C LYS A 167 -36.29 27.11 17.12
N ARG A 168 -35.84 25.94 16.67
CA ARG A 168 -36.30 24.64 17.15
C ARG A 168 -35.44 24.16 18.31
N ASP A 169 -36.03 23.32 19.15
CA ASP A 169 -35.39 22.69 20.32
C ASP A 169 -35.38 21.14 20.22
N ASP A 170 -35.60 20.60 19.03
CA ASP A 170 -35.73 19.16 18.78
C ASP A 170 -34.45 18.50 18.25
N TRP A 171 -33.30 19.16 18.40
CA TRP A 171 -32.00 18.65 17.96
C TRP A 171 -30.93 18.76 19.05
N ASP A 172 -29.99 17.80 19.08
CA ASP A 172 -28.83 17.80 19.95
C ASP A 172 -27.56 18.29 19.21
N ILE A 173 -27.44 17.99 17.92
CA ILE A 173 -26.29 18.35 17.08
C ILE A 173 -26.78 18.93 15.75
N LEU A 174 -26.27 20.10 15.40
CA LEU A 174 -26.43 20.74 14.09
C LEU A 174 -25.08 20.81 13.38
N ILE A 175 -24.99 20.20 12.20
CA ILE A 175 -23.79 20.21 11.35
C ILE A 175 -24.09 21.02 10.09
N LEU A 176 -23.28 22.04 9.83
CA LEU A 176 -23.34 22.88 8.64
C LEU A 176 -22.02 22.75 7.89
N HIS A 177 -22.07 22.34 6.62
CA HIS A 177 -20.89 22.16 5.79
C HIS A 177 -20.97 23.06 4.55
N TYR A 178 -20.20 24.15 4.57
CA TYR A 178 -20.15 25.18 3.53
C TYR A 178 -19.02 24.89 2.52
N LEU A 179 -19.28 25.12 1.23
CA LEU A 179 -18.38 24.76 0.12
C LEU A 179 -17.87 25.97 -0.67
N GLY A 180 -18.56 27.12 -0.59
CA GLY A 180 -18.28 28.25 -1.47
C GLY A 180 -16.87 28.82 -1.35
N LEU A 181 -16.24 28.73 -0.18
CA LEU A 181 -14.85 29.18 0.00
C LEU A 181 -13.84 28.27 -0.71
N ASP A 182 -14.04 26.95 -0.66
CA ASP A 182 -13.21 25.97 -1.38
C ASP A 182 -13.35 26.16 -2.90
N HIS A 183 -14.59 26.31 -3.38
CA HIS A 183 -14.87 26.54 -4.80
C HIS A 183 -14.19 27.80 -5.33
N ILE A 184 -14.22 28.92 -4.60
CA ILE A 184 -13.49 30.16 -4.99
C ILE A 184 -11.98 29.90 -5.03
N GLY A 185 -11.46 29.13 -4.07
CA GLY A 185 -10.06 28.71 -4.02
C GLY A 185 -9.64 27.94 -5.28
N HIS A 186 -10.43 26.97 -5.73
CA HIS A 186 -10.18 26.22 -6.96
C HIS A 186 -10.27 27.05 -8.24
N ILE A 187 -11.27 27.94 -8.34
CA ILE A 187 -11.48 28.75 -9.55
C ILE A 187 -10.39 29.82 -9.70
N SER A 188 -10.05 30.49 -8.60
CA SER A 188 -9.34 31.78 -8.64
C SER A 188 -8.16 31.91 -7.68
N GLY A 189 -7.88 30.86 -6.90
CA GLY A 189 -6.81 30.83 -5.92
C GLY A 189 -7.16 31.54 -4.59
N PRO A 190 -6.36 31.31 -3.54
CA PRO A 190 -6.60 31.83 -2.19
C PRO A 190 -6.45 33.36 -2.07
N HIS A 191 -5.84 34.02 -3.06
CA HIS A 191 -5.64 35.49 -3.09
C HIS A 191 -6.66 36.22 -3.95
N SER A 192 -7.74 35.55 -4.36
CA SER A 192 -8.80 36.14 -5.17
C SER A 192 -9.53 37.26 -4.43
N SER A 193 -9.92 38.31 -5.16
CA SER A 193 -10.76 39.39 -4.62
C SER A 193 -12.13 38.91 -4.11
N LEU A 194 -12.55 37.68 -4.48
CA LEU A 194 -13.79 37.06 -4.04
C LEU A 194 -13.68 36.43 -2.63
N ILE A 195 -12.47 36.17 -2.14
CA ILE A 195 -12.24 35.55 -0.82
C ILE A 195 -12.72 36.47 0.31
N GLY A 196 -12.40 37.76 0.23
CA GLY A 196 -12.81 38.74 1.25
C GLY A 196 -14.33 38.80 1.47
N PRO A 197 -15.13 39.03 0.41
CA PRO A 197 -16.60 38.94 0.50
C PRO A 197 -17.12 37.61 1.04
N LYS A 198 -16.55 36.49 0.61
CA LYS A 198 -16.97 35.16 1.08
C LYS A 198 -16.68 34.94 2.57
N LEU A 199 -15.54 35.43 3.07
CA LEU A 199 -15.23 35.38 4.50
C LEU A 199 -16.16 36.26 5.34
N MET A 200 -16.58 37.42 4.83
CA MET A 200 -17.59 38.25 5.49
C MET A 200 -18.95 37.55 5.58
N GLU A 201 -19.35 36.83 4.53
CA GLU A 201 -20.56 35.99 4.55
C GLU A 201 -20.48 34.95 5.68
N MET A 202 -19.36 34.23 5.80
CA MET A 202 -19.18 33.25 6.87
C MET A 202 -19.17 33.88 8.27
N ASP A 203 -18.56 35.07 8.43
CA ASP A 203 -18.58 35.81 9.70
C ASP A 203 -20.02 36.19 10.12
N ASP A 204 -20.84 36.65 9.17
CA ASP A 204 -22.25 36.97 9.42
C ASP A 204 -23.06 35.73 9.86
N ILE A 205 -22.80 34.57 9.24
CA ILE A 205 -23.41 33.29 9.64
C ILE A 205 -23.00 32.90 11.06
N ILE A 206 -21.70 32.96 11.38
CA ILE A 206 -21.17 32.65 12.72
C ILE A 206 -21.80 33.58 13.77
N LYS A 207 -21.87 34.88 13.48
CA LYS A 207 -22.47 35.89 14.35
C LYS A 207 -23.95 35.59 14.61
N LYS A 208 -24.69 35.16 13.59
CA LYS A 208 -26.11 34.79 13.68
C LYS A 208 -26.32 33.58 14.60
N ILE A 209 -25.52 32.52 14.41
CA ILE A 209 -25.55 31.31 15.25
C ILE A 209 -25.22 31.69 16.70
N HIS A 210 -24.12 32.41 16.92
CA HIS A 210 -23.67 32.81 18.24
C HIS A 210 -24.71 33.67 18.98
N ALA A 211 -25.33 34.64 18.30
CA ALA A 211 -26.41 35.45 18.88
C ALA A 211 -27.62 34.60 19.31
N SER A 212 -28.00 33.62 18.49
CA SER A 212 -29.08 32.68 18.83
C SER A 212 -28.73 31.81 20.04
N LEU A 213 -27.50 31.31 20.14
CA LEU A 213 -27.05 30.50 21.26
C LEU A 213 -27.01 31.28 22.58
N ILE A 214 -26.58 32.54 22.55
CA ILE A 214 -26.63 33.44 23.72
C ILE A 214 -28.07 33.69 24.17
N SER A 215 -28.99 33.89 23.23
CA SER A 215 -30.41 34.08 23.55
C SER A 215 -30.96 32.86 24.30
N LYS A 216 -30.70 31.65 23.80
CA LYS A 216 -31.16 30.40 24.45
C LYS A 216 -30.52 30.18 25.83
N GLU A 217 -29.23 30.51 25.99
CA GLU A 217 -28.57 30.43 27.30
C GLU A 217 -29.28 31.30 28.35
N SER A 218 -29.75 32.50 27.97
CA SER A 218 -30.49 33.39 28.87
C SER A 218 -31.84 32.81 29.33
N GLU A 219 -32.38 31.84 28.61
CA GLU A 219 -33.63 31.13 28.90
C GLU A 219 -33.41 29.90 29.80
N GLY A 220 -32.16 29.61 30.20
CA GLY A 220 -31.82 28.54 31.14
C GLY A 220 -31.54 27.18 30.50
N THR A 221 -31.24 27.13 29.19
CA THR A 221 -30.82 25.91 28.51
C THR A 221 -29.44 25.43 28.97
N LEU A 222 -29.14 24.15 28.73
CA LEU A 222 -27.80 23.59 28.94
C LEU A 222 -26.73 24.36 28.12
N PRO A 223 -25.47 24.36 28.57
CA PRO A 223 -24.40 25.05 27.86
C PRO A 223 -24.17 24.48 26.46
N ASN A 224 -24.11 25.35 25.46
CA ASN A 224 -23.89 24.98 24.06
C ASN A 224 -22.42 25.12 23.66
N LEU A 225 -21.95 24.26 22.77
CA LEU A 225 -20.62 24.35 22.16
C LEU A 225 -20.74 24.64 20.67
N LEU A 226 -20.19 25.76 20.22
CA LEU A 226 -20.01 26.06 18.80
C LEU A 226 -18.57 25.70 18.40
N VAL A 227 -18.46 24.81 17.42
CA VAL A 227 -17.20 24.35 16.83
C VAL A 227 -17.12 24.89 15.40
N LEU A 228 -16.11 25.70 15.12
CA LEU A 228 -15.79 26.17 13.76
C LEU A 228 -14.42 25.63 13.38
N CYS A 229 -14.36 24.85 12.30
CA CYS A 229 -13.11 24.31 11.78
C CYS A 229 -13.13 24.20 10.25
N GLY A 230 -11.94 24.25 9.65
CA GLY A 230 -11.75 23.83 8.26
C GLY A 230 -11.36 22.34 8.21
N ASP A 231 -11.86 21.62 7.20
CA ASP A 231 -11.44 20.26 6.92
C ASP A 231 -10.07 20.22 6.25
N HIS A 232 -9.73 21.21 5.42
CA HIS A 232 -8.39 21.43 4.86
C HIS A 232 -8.11 22.90 4.53
N GLY A 233 -6.85 23.20 4.22
CA GLY A 233 -6.39 24.46 3.65
C GLY A 233 -6.34 24.45 2.12
N MET A 234 -5.61 25.39 1.53
CA MET A 234 -5.52 25.56 0.07
C MET A 234 -4.11 26.01 -0.33
N SER A 235 -3.57 25.43 -1.40
CA SER A 235 -2.28 25.84 -1.96
C SER A 235 -2.38 27.19 -2.68
N GLU A 236 -1.23 27.84 -2.87
CA GLU A 236 -1.08 29.08 -3.63
C GLU A 236 -1.65 29.01 -5.06
N THR A 237 -1.69 27.81 -5.63
CA THR A 237 -2.21 27.57 -6.99
C THR A 237 -3.71 27.29 -7.05
N GLY A 238 -4.42 27.32 -5.92
CA GLY A 238 -5.84 26.98 -5.87
C GLY A 238 -6.08 25.47 -6.03
N SER A 239 -5.23 24.65 -5.43
CA SER A 239 -5.41 23.20 -5.32
C SER A 239 -5.24 22.77 -3.87
N HIS A 240 -5.79 21.64 -3.48
CA HIS A 240 -5.45 20.96 -2.22
C HIS A 240 -5.12 19.48 -2.51
N GLY A 241 -4.71 18.72 -1.49
CA GLY A 241 -4.30 17.32 -1.61
C GLY A 241 -2.80 17.07 -1.37
N GLY A 242 -2.00 18.14 -1.31
CA GLY A 242 -0.57 18.12 -1.00
C GLY A 242 -0.28 18.14 0.50
N SER A 243 0.95 18.45 0.88
CA SER A 243 1.41 18.52 2.28
C SER A 243 2.03 19.87 2.62
N SER A 244 1.67 20.93 1.88
CA SER A 244 2.22 22.26 2.15
C SER A 244 1.58 22.88 3.38
N GLU A 245 2.32 23.77 4.06
CA GLU A 245 1.86 24.44 5.27
C GLU A 245 0.50 25.16 5.12
N PRO A 246 0.21 25.88 4.00
CA PRO A 246 -1.12 26.46 3.77
C PRO A 246 -2.23 25.46 3.46
N GLU A 247 -1.90 24.23 3.03
CA GLU A 247 -2.87 23.16 2.76
C GLU A 247 -3.24 22.37 4.03
N ILE A 248 -2.32 22.27 4.99
CA ILE A 248 -2.51 21.48 6.22
C ILE A 248 -2.92 22.34 7.42
N ASN A 249 -2.75 23.66 7.38
CA ASN A 249 -3.16 24.52 8.48
C ASN A 249 -4.60 25.00 8.32
N THR A 250 -5.46 24.68 9.28
CA THR A 250 -6.85 25.17 9.33
C THR A 250 -7.16 25.83 10.68
N PRO A 251 -8.06 26.82 10.72
CA PRO A 251 -8.48 27.38 12.00
C PRO A 251 -9.35 26.36 12.76
N LEU A 252 -9.19 26.29 14.08
CA LEU A 252 -10.16 25.64 14.98
C LEU A 252 -10.57 26.65 16.06
N VAL A 253 -11.85 26.94 16.14
CA VAL A 253 -12.42 27.93 17.06
C VAL A 253 -13.53 27.26 17.86
N LEU A 254 -13.39 27.29 19.18
CA LEU A 254 -14.34 26.70 20.13
C LEU A 254 -14.96 27.82 20.97
N ILE A 255 -16.28 27.96 20.89
CA ILE A 255 -17.04 28.97 21.64
C ILE A 255 -18.03 28.24 22.55
N SER A 256 -17.94 28.52 23.84
CA SER A 256 -18.87 27.96 24.83
C SER A 256 -18.99 28.90 26.03
N PRO A 257 -20.18 29.02 26.64
CA PRO A 257 -20.33 29.74 27.88
C PRO A 257 -19.59 29.07 29.06
N THR A 258 -19.16 27.82 28.97
CA THR A 258 -18.40 27.17 30.06
C THR A 258 -16.93 27.58 30.09
N PHE A 259 -16.42 28.20 29.01
CA PHE A 259 -15.01 28.56 28.93
C PHE A 259 -14.70 29.82 29.76
N ARG A 260 -13.49 29.86 30.32
CA ARG A 260 -13.02 31.05 31.05
C ARG A 260 -12.96 32.25 30.11
N ARG A 261 -13.44 33.41 30.59
CA ARG A 261 -13.26 34.68 29.89
C ARG A 261 -11.78 35.09 29.93
N LYS A 262 -11.08 34.98 28.81
CA LYS A 262 -9.68 35.41 28.68
C LYS A 262 -9.61 36.83 28.09
N LEU A 263 -8.68 37.64 28.58
CA LEU A 263 -8.42 38.99 28.06
C LEU A 263 -7.44 38.88 26.88
N GLY A 264 -7.97 38.94 25.66
CA GLY A 264 -7.19 38.92 24.41
C GLY A 264 -7.15 37.57 23.71
N PHE A 265 -6.60 37.57 22.49
CA PHE A 265 -6.38 36.38 21.68
C PHE A 265 -5.19 35.59 22.23
N GLU A 266 -5.44 34.58 23.06
CA GLU A 266 -4.39 33.62 23.42
C GLU A 266 -4.26 32.61 22.27
N LYS A 267 -3.22 32.75 21.46
CA LYS A 267 -2.87 31.76 20.43
C LYS A 267 -2.35 30.52 21.15
N LEU A 268 -3.24 29.56 21.39
CA LEU A 268 -2.87 28.27 21.95
C LEU A 268 -2.09 27.45 20.90
N GLY A 269 -1.39 26.42 21.38
CA GLY A 269 -0.51 25.58 20.57
C GLY A 269 -1.22 24.87 19.41
N VAL A 270 -0.42 24.17 18.62
CA VAL A 270 -0.88 23.36 17.49
C VAL A 270 -1.62 22.12 17.99
N LEU A 271 -2.75 21.78 17.36
CA LEU A 271 -3.57 20.59 17.66
C LEU A 271 -3.76 19.74 16.40
N GLU A 272 -3.98 18.44 16.58
CA GLU A 272 -4.27 17.54 15.49
C GLU A 272 -5.78 17.40 15.23
N GLN A 273 -6.17 17.22 13.97
CA GLN A 273 -7.58 17.06 13.60
C GLN A 273 -8.25 15.85 14.28
N VAL A 274 -7.47 14.79 14.55
CA VAL A 274 -7.93 13.59 15.25
C VAL A 274 -8.28 13.83 16.73
N ASP A 275 -7.75 14.89 17.35
CA ASP A 275 -7.99 15.27 18.75
C ASP A 275 -9.44 15.75 18.98
N LEU A 276 -10.11 16.18 17.91
CA LEU A 276 -11.49 16.66 17.98
C LEU A 276 -12.46 15.54 18.33
N THR A 277 -12.29 14.33 17.76
CA THR A 277 -13.18 13.19 18.00
C THR A 277 -13.29 12.79 19.49
N PRO A 278 -12.19 12.47 20.20
CA PRO A 278 -12.27 12.09 21.61
C PRO A 278 -12.74 13.26 22.49
N THR A 279 -12.38 14.50 22.13
CA THR A 279 -12.83 15.71 22.84
C THR A 279 -14.34 15.89 22.74
N LEU A 280 -14.92 15.81 21.54
CA LEU A 280 -16.36 15.94 21.34
C LEU A 280 -17.13 14.75 21.90
N ALA A 281 -16.62 13.53 21.74
CA ALA A 281 -17.24 12.32 22.30
C ALA A 281 -17.43 12.46 23.80
N LEU A 282 -16.36 12.78 24.54
CA LEU A 282 -16.45 12.94 25.99
C LEU A 282 -17.27 14.17 26.41
N GLY A 283 -17.19 15.28 25.67
CA GLY A 283 -18.00 16.47 25.90
C GLY A 283 -19.51 16.22 25.76
N LEU A 284 -19.90 15.30 24.87
CA LEU A 284 -21.29 14.88 24.64
C LEU A 284 -21.74 13.71 25.53
N GLY A 285 -20.85 13.20 26.40
CA GLY A 285 -21.12 12.02 27.23
C GLY A 285 -21.18 10.71 26.45
N LEU A 286 -20.50 10.64 25.30
CA LEU A 286 -20.44 9.49 24.40
C LEU A 286 -19.15 8.69 24.62
N PRO A 287 -19.12 7.39 24.28
CA PRO A 287 -17.86 6.65 24.23
C PRO A 287 -16.97 7.18 23.10
N ILE A 288 -15.66 7.15 23.32
CA ILE A 288 -14.67 7.48 22.28
C ILE A 288 -14.72 6.39 21.20
N SER A 289 -14.71 6.81 19.93
CA SER A 289 -14.68 5.90 18.77
C SER A 289 -13.56 4.87 18.91
N LYS A 290 -13.87 3.59 18.61
CA LYS A 290 -12.99 2.45 18.87
C LYS A 290 -11.57 2.59 18.30
N ASN A 291 -11.42 3.25 17.15
CA ASN A 291 -10.13 3.41 16.45
C ASN A 291 -9.50 4.79 16.66
N SER A 292 -10.04 5.61 17.57
CA SER A 292 -9.54 6.96 17.82
C SER A 292 -8.16 6.92 18.49
N VAL A 293 -7.21 7.62 17.88
CA VAL A 293 -5.85 7.84 18.40
C VAL A 293 -5.63 9.24 18.95
N GLY A 294 -6.60 10.16 18.76
CA GLY A 294 -6.48 11.55 19.20
C GLY A 294 -6.40 11.73 20.71
N ASP A 295 -5.82 12.87 21.10
CA ASP A 295 -5.69 13.32 22.48
C ASP A 295 -6.83 14.27 22.87
N LEU A 296 -7.14 14.36 24.17
CA LEU A 296 -8.09 15.35 24.65
C LEU A 296 -7.50 16.76 24.63
N ILE A 297 -8.25 17.71 24.07
CA ILE A 297 -7.90 19.13 24.06
C ILE A 297 -8.09 19.70 25.48
N PRO A 298 -7.02 20.00 26.24
CA PRO A 298 -7.16 20.29 27.67
C PRO A 298 -7.95 21.57 27.96
N ALA A 299 -7.89 22.55 27.06
CA ALA A 299 -8.57 23.84 27.25
C ALA A 299 -10.10 23.71 27.27
N VAL A 300 -10.67 22.65 26.67
CA VAL A 300 -12.12 22.41 26.69
C VAL A 300 -12.61 21.99 28.08
N PHE A 301 -11.74 21.36 28.87
CA PHE A 301 -12.08 20.75 30.15
C PHE A 301 -11.38 21.42 31.35
N GLU A 302 -10.66 22.52 31.13
CA GLU A 302 -9.84 23.22 32.14
C GLU A 302 -10.66 23.68 33.36
N GLU A 303 -11.92 24.04 33.14
CA GLU A 303 -12.83 24.54 34.19
C GLU A 303 -13.61 23.41 34.90
N LEU A 304 -13.45 22.16 34.48
CA LEU A 304 -14.01 21.01 35.21
C LEU A 304 -13.25 20.76 36.51
N SER A 305 -13.87 20.04 37.45
CA SER A 305 -13.17 19.66 38.68
C SER A 305 -11.96 18.77 38.37
N LEU A 306 -10.91 18.84 39.20
CA LEU A 306 -9.70 18.02 39.01
C LEU A 306 -10.02 16.53 38.90
N ARG A 307 -11.05 16.06 39.62
CA ARG A 307 -11.53 14.67 39.55
C ARG A 307 -12.07 14.33 38.16
N GLU A 308 -12.84 15.21 37.56
CA GLU A 308 -13.39 15.02 36.21
C GLU A 308 -12.28 15.07 35.17
N GLN A 309 -11.38 16.05 35.25
CA GLN A 309 -10.23 16.13 34.33
C GLN A 309 -9.40 14.85 34.35
N LEU A 310 -9.06 14.34 35.53
CA LEU A 310 -8.31 13.09 35.68
C LEU A 310 -9.09 11.87 35.16
N ARG A 311 -10.42 11.86 35.30
CA ARG A 311 -11.26 10.77 34.77
C ARG A 311 -11.31 10.78 33.24
N LEU A 312 -11.43 11.96 32.63
CA LEU A 312 -11.45 12.09 31.17
C LEU A 312 -10.11 11.65 30.57
N LEU A 313 -8.99 12.13 31.13
CA LEU A 313 -7.65 11.72 30.72
C LEU A 313 -7.40 10.22 30.90
N GLN A 314 -7.91 9.62 31.98
CA GLN A 314 -7.84 8.17 32.17
C GLN A 314 -8.59 7.41 31.07
N ILE A 315 -9.79 7.87 30.66
CA ILE A 315 -10.58 7.22 29.61
C ILE A 315 -9.85 7.31 28.26
N ASN A 316 -9.34 8.49 27.91
CA ASN A 316 -8.60 8.70 26.67
C ASN A 316 -7.28 7.90 26.62
N GLY A 317 -6.49 7.91 27.70
CA GLY A 317 -5.28 7.11 27.78
C GLY A 317 -5.54 5.60 27.74
N HIS A 318 -6.66 5.14 28.31
CA HIS A 318 -7.06 3.74 28.22
C HIS A 318 -7.46 3.34 26.79
N GLN A 319 -8.16 4.23 26.07
CA GLN A 319 -8.51 4.04 24.66
C GLN A 319 -7.25 3.89 23.79
N VAL A 320 -6.29 4.81 23.89
CA VAL A 320 -5.02 4.76 23.15
C VAL A 320 -4.19 3.53 23.54
N SER A 321 -4.14 3.19 24.84
CA SER A 321 -3.39 2.02 25.31
C SER A 321 -3.94 0.70 24.78
N ARG A 322 -5.27 0.55 24.63
CA ARG A 322 -5.84 -0.65 24.00
C ARG A 322 -5.46 -0.77 22.53
N LEU A 323 -5.42 0.34 21.79
CA LEU A 323 -4.98 0.34 20.39
C LEU A 323 -3.51 -0.06 20.24
N LEU A 324 -2.64 0.37 21.16
CA LEU A 324 -1.25 -0.07 21.20
C LEU A 324 -1.13 -1.58 21.49
N GLN A 325 -1.94 -2.11 22.41
CA GLN A 325 -1.99 -3.54 22.73
C GLN A 325 -2.39 -4.40 21.53
N ASP A 326 -3.40 -3.94 20.78
CA ASP A 326 -3.91 -4.67 19.61
C ASP A 326 -2.95 -4.59 18.41
N SER A 327 -2.13 -3.53 18.31
CA SER A 327 -1.27 -3.28 17.15
C SER A 327 0.16 -3.79 17.30
N ASN A 328 0.75 -3.75 18.51
CA ASN A 328 2.17 -4.06 18.72
C ASN A 328 2.37 -5.15 19.78
N PRO A 329 2.89 -6.35 19.46
CA PRO A 329 3.12 -7.42 20.43
C PRO A 329 4.19 -7.08 21.50
N THR A 330 4.96 -6.00 21.30
CA THR A 330 5.94 -5.47 22.26
C THR A 330 5.52 -4.16 22.91
N PHE A 331 4.22 -3.82 22.91
CA PHE A 331 3.68 -2.57 23.47
C PHE A 331 4.14 -2.24 24.89
N HIS A 332 4.45 -3.25 25.71
CA HIS A 332 4.97 -3.06 27.06
C HIS A 332 6.29 -2.29 27.15
N LYS A 333 7.05 -2.20 26.05
CA LYS A 333 8.32 -1.49 25.96
C LYS A 333 8.18 -0.07 25.41
N GLU A 334 6.97 0.34 25.03
CA GLU A 334 6.71 1.68 24.50
C GLU A 334 6.66 2.69 25.66
N ASP A 335 7.42 3.77 25.55
CA ASP A 335 7.54 4.80 26.59
C ASP A 335 6.18 5.37 27.00
N GLY A 336 5.29 5.60 26.04
CA GLY A 336 3.96 6.14 26.31
C GLY A 336 3.04 5.17 27.06
N TYR A 337 3.19 3.86 26.85
CA TYR A 337 2.45 2.83 27.60
C TYR A 337 2.94 2.75 29.06
N GLU A 338 4.26 2.77 29.27
CA GLU A 338 4.83 2.78 30.62
C GLU A 338 4.42 4.04 31.40
N GLN A 339 4.52 5.21 30.76
CA GLN A 339 4.11 6.48 31.37
C GLN A 339 2.63 6.49 31.73
N PHE A 340 1.76 5.96 30.86
CA PHE A 340 0.33 5.82 31.14
C PHE A 340 0.08 4.94 32.38
N HIS A 341 0.77 3.79 32.48
CA HIS A 341 0.62 2.89 33.62
C HIS A 341 1.08 3.54 34.94
N VAL A 342 2.15 4.32 34.91
CA VAL A 342 2.62 5.11 36.06
C VAL A 342 1.59 6.19 36.46
N ALA A 343 1.00 6.88 35.48
CA ALA A 343 -0.05 7.86 35.71
C ALA A 343 -1.31 7.21 36.32
N GLU A 344 -1.71 6.04 35.83
CA GLU A 344 -2.85 5.26 36.34
C GLU A 344 -2.66 4.84 37.80
N LYS A 345 -1.49 4.31 38.15
CA LYS A 345 -1.15 3.94 39.54
C LYS A 345 -1.15 5.15 40.48
N SER A 346 -0.63 6.28 39.99
CA SER A 346 -0.61 7.55 40.74
C SER A 346 -2.02 8.11 40.93
N HIS A 347 -2.88 8.00 39.90
CA HIS A 347 -4.29 8.36 39.96
C HIS A 347 -5.06 7.49 40.96
N GLY A 348 -4.84 6.18 40.99
CA GLY A 348 -5.44 5.29 41.99
C GLY A 348 -5.06 5.68 43.43
N SER A 349 -3.80 6.05 43.65
CA SER A 349 -3.32 6.55 44.95
C SER A 349 -4.00 7.89 45.33
N TRP A 350 -4.17 8.78 44.36
CA TRP A 350 -4.90 10.04 44.53
C TRP A 350 -6.37 9.84 44.87
N MET A 351 -7.04 8.93 44.16
CA MET A 351 -8.45 8.62 44.38
C MET A 351 -8.70 8.08 45.79
N LYS A 352 -7.80 7.22 46.30
CA LYS A 352 -7.91 6.69 47.67
C LYS A 352 -7.91 7.81 48.72
N LEU A 353 -6.92 8.71 48.65
CA LEU A 353 -6.84 9.85 49.57
C LEU A 353 -8.00 10.83 49.41
N TYR A 354 -8.48 11.02 48.18
CA TYR A 354 -9.65 11.87 47.89
C TYR A 354 -10.93 11.30 48.51
N LEU A 355 -11.15 9.99 48.40
CA LEU A 355 -12.32 9.30 48.98
C LEU A 355 -12.27 9.25 50.52
N ASP A 356 -11.07 9.20 51.11
CA ASP A 356 -10.87 9.29 52.56
C ASP A 356 -11.15 10.70 53.13
N GLY A 357 -11.60 11.64 52.30
CA GLY A 357 -12.02 12.99 52.70
C GLY A 357 -10.87 13.97 52.93
N ASN A 358 -9.65 13.64 52.51
CA ASN A 358 -8.49 14.51 52.63
C ASN A 358 -8.67 15.76 51.75
N ARG A 359 -8.54 16.97 52.32
CA ARG A 359 -8.62 18.25 51.59
C ARG A 359 -7.30 19.03 51.62
N SER A 360 -6.19 18.37 51.96
CA SER A 360 -4.88 19.01 52.07
C SER A 360 -4.41 19.58 50.72
N GLU A 361 -3.60 20.64 50.80
CA GLU A 361 -2.88 21.20 49.66
C GLU A 361 -1.99 20.14 48.97
N VAL A 362 -1.49 19.18 49.76
CA VAL A 362 -0.76 18.01 49.29
C VAL A 362 -1.58 17.17 48.29
N LEU A 363 -2.88 16.97 48.55
CA LEU A 363 -3.76 16.23 47.62
C LEU A 363 -3.98 17.00 46.31
N SER A 364 -4.13 18.32 46.39
CA SER A 364 -4.25 19.19 45.19
C SER A 364 -2.99 19.14 44.33
N ASN A 365 -1.81 19.27 44.95
CA ASN A 365 -0.53 19.19 44.26
C ASN A 365 -0.29 17.80 43.67
N MET A 366 -0.69 16.74 44.37
CA MET A 366 -0.62 15.38 43.86
C MET A 366 -1.55 15.20 42.65
N GLY A 367 -2.77 15.72 42.68
CA GLY A 367 -3.69 15.64 41.54
C GLY A 367 -3.18 16.42 40.32
N LYS A 368 -2.60 17.61 40.52
CA LYS A 368 -1.92 18.36 39.43
C LYS A 368 -0.73 17.59 38.85
N LYS A 369 0.02 16.86 39.70
CA LYS A 369 1.10 15.98 39.24
C LYS A 369 0.56 14.83 38.39
N VAL A 370 -0.51 14.17 38.82
CA VAL A 370 -1.16 13.09 38.04
C VAL A 370 -1.69 13.61 36.71
N LEU A 371 -2.30 14.80 36.70
CA LEU A 371 -2.78 15.46 35.48
C LEU A 371 -1.63 15.63 34.48
N LYS A 372 -0.49 16.16 34.95
CA LYS A 372 0.71 16.33 34.13
C LYS A 372 1.24 14.98 33.60
N GLN A 373 1.26 13.94 34.42
CA GLN A 373 1.69 12.60 34.01
C GLN A 373 0.81 12.02 32.89
N TYR A 374 -0.52 12.18 32.97
CA TYR A 374 -1.40 11.74 31.87
C TYR A 374 -1.16 12.52 30.58
N LEU A 375 -0.98 13.84 30.67
CA LEU A 375 -0.70 14.67 29.48
C LEU A 375 0.66 14.32 28.85
N GLU A 376 1.66 13.97 29.65
CA GLU A 376 2.97 13.51 29.16
C GLU A 376 2.86 12.12 28.49
N ALA A 377 2.11 11.19 29.09
CA ALA A 377 1.88 9.85 28.54
C ALA A 377 1.17 9.89 27.18
N LEU A 378 0.14 10.74 27.06
CA LEU A 378 -0.60 10.93 25.81
C LEU A 378 0.30 11.50 24.69
N LYS A 379 1.07 12.55 24.98
CA LYS A 379 2.05 13.12 24.05
C LYS A 379 3.12 12.11 23.60
N ALA A 380 3.57 11.25 24.52
CA ALA A 380 4.55 10.21 24.21
C ALA A 380 3.99 9.13 23.27
N ASN A 381 2.67 8.89 23.24
CA ASN A 381 2.05 7.92 22.33
C ASN A 381 1.98 8.41 20.88
N ILE A 382 1.81 9.72 20.65
CA ILE A 382 1.80 10.33 19.31
C ILE A 382 3.21 10.39 18.72
N TRP A 383 4.22 10.70 19.54
CA TRP A 383 5.63 10.72 19.09
C TRP A 383 6.35 9.37 19.15
N GLY A 384 5.83 8.40 19.91
CA GLY A 384 6.36 7.03 20.01
C GLY A 384 5.80 6.09 18.95
N SER A 385 4.58 6.35 18.45
CA SER A 385 4.09 5.72 17.23
C SER A 385 4.65 6.46 16.02
N ASP A 386 5.95 6.28 15.80
CA ASP A 386 6.55 6.46 14.49
C ASP A 386 5.78 5.55 13.50
N TRP A 387 4.68 6.05 12.93
CA TRP A 387 4.22 5.71 11.58
C TRP A 387 5.20 6.30 10.56
N THR A 388 6.49 6.22 10.86
CA THR A 388 7.52 6.38 9.86
C THR A 388 7.34 5.18 8.97
N LEU A 389 6.95 5.44 7.71
CA LEU A 389 7.16 4.46 6.65
C LEU A 389 8.54 3.85 6.92
N SER A 390 8.61 2.52 7.05
CA SER A 390 9.91 1.91 7.30
C SER A 390 10.86 2.36 6.18
N GLU A 391 12.16 2.44 6.44
CA GLU A 391 13.14 2.82 5.40
C GLU A 391 12.93 1.99 4.11
N LEU A 392 12.47 0.74 4.27
CA LEU A 392 12.07 -0.14 3.18
C LEU A 392 10.76 0.30 2.48
N ASP A 393 9.72 0.70 3.21
CA ASP A 393 8.46 1.20 2.62
C ASP A 393 8.69 2.47 1.81
N VAL A 394 9.49 3.39 2.34
CA VAL A 394 9.91 4.60 1.61
C VAL A 394 10.66 4.21 0.34
N LEU A 395 11.61 3.27 0.42
CA LEU A 395 12.37 2.80 -0.73
C LEU A 395 11.46 2.16 -1.80
N LEU A 396 10.56 1.26 -1.40
CA LEU A 396 9.66 0.56 -2.32
C LEU A 396 8.67 1.53 -2.98
N LEU A 397 8.16 2.52 -2.23
CA LEU A 397 7.26 3.55 -2.74
C LEU A 397 8.00 4.50 -3.70
N ILE A 398 9.09 5.12 -3.25
CA ILE A 398 9.87 6.06 -4.06
C ILE A 398 10.44 5.36 -5.30
N GLY A 399 10.89 4.11 -5.18
CA GLY A 399 11.39 3.35 -6.33
C GLY A 399 10.32 3.04 -7.36
N THR A 400 9.10 2.68 -6.93
CA THR A 400 7.99 2.37 -7.83
C THR A 400 7.43 3.63 -8.50
N VAL A 401 7.24 4.70 -7.74
CA VAL A 401 6.83 6.01 -8.26
C VAL A 401 7.92 6.59 -9.17
N GLY A 402 9.19 6.48 -8.77
CA GLY A 402 10.34 6.95 -9.53
C GLY A 402 10.50 6.23 -10.88
N HIS A 403 10.27 4.91 -10.94
CA HIS A 403 10.20 4.17 -12.21
C HIS A 403 9.02 4.66 -13.07
N THR A 404 7.85 4.87 -12.48
CA THR A 404 6.69 5.37 -13.23
C THR A 404 7.00 6.73 -13.87
N LEU A 405 7.61 7.65 -13.11
CA LEU A 405 8.02 8.96 -13.61
C LEU A 405 9.16 8.87 -14.63
N SER A 406 10.08 7.90 -14.51
CA SER A 406 11.19 7.74 -15.46
C SER A 406 10.70 7.39 -16.86
N LEU A 407 9.52 6.75 -16.99
CA LEU A 407 8.88 6.52 -18.29
C LEU A 407 8.57 7.83 -19.05
N GLY A 408 8.59 8.99 -18.38
CA GLY A 408 8.47 10.32 -18.97
C GLY A 408 9.58 10.70 -19.96
N SER A 409 10.70 9.98 -19.96
CA SER A 409 11.89 10.31 -20.76
C SER A 409 12.29 9.16 -21.68
N SER A 410 12.54 9.48 -22.97
CA SER A 410 12.92 8.48 -23.97
C SER A 410 14.22 7.75 -23.60
N SER A 411 15.21 8.45 -23.06
CA SER A 411 16.48 7.82 -22.65
C SER A 411 16.31 6.84 -21.50
N PHE A 412 15.39 7.12 -20.56
CA PHE A 412 15.08 6.21 -19.46
C PHE A 412 14.26 5.00 -19.93
N ILE A 413 13.44 5.14 -20.99
CA ILE A 413 12.77 3.99 -21.62
C ILE A 413 13.78 3.10 -22.34
N GLU A 414 14.72 3.68 -23.09
CA GLU A 414 15.77 2.91 -23.79
C GLU A 414 16.67 2.15 -22.82
N GLU A 415 17.05 2.78 -21.70
CA GLU A 415 17.91 2.20 -20.67
C GLU A 415 17.14 1.73 -19.42
N GLU A 416 15.86 1.35 -19.56
CA GLU A 416 15.00 0.96 -18.43
C GLU A 416 15.58 -0.20 -17.61
N HIS A 417 16.31 -1.10 -18.27
CA HIS A 417 17.05 -2.18 -17.63
C HIS A 417 18.02 -1.67 -16.53
N GLN A 418 18.65 -0.50 -16.72
CA GLN A 418 19.52 0.12 -15.71
C GLN A 418 18.73 0.60 -14.49
N THR A 419 17.52 1.12 -14.70
CA THR A 419 16.62 1.52 -13.60
C THR A 419 16.29 0.32 -12.73
N TRP A 420 15.88 -0.81 -13.33
CA TRP A 420 15.59 -2.03 -12.58
C TRP A 420 16.82 -2.62 -11.89
N TYR A 421 17.99 -2.59 -12.53
CA TYR A 421 19.24 -3.03 -11.89
C TYR A 421 19.62 -2.15 -10.71
N PHE A 422 19.44 -0.84 -10.81
CA PHE A 422 19.68 0.09 -9.71
C PHE A 422 18.72 -0.19 -8.54
N LEU A 423 17.41 -0.23 -8.82
CA LEU A 423 16.38 -0.50 -7.81
C LEU A 423 16.61 -1.84 -7.10
N LEU A 424 16.96 -2.89 -7.84
CA LEU A 424 17.20 -4.21 -7.27
C LEU A 424 18.45 -4.27 -6.39
N ASN A 425 19.54 -3.60 -6.79
CA ASN A 425 20.75 -3.53 -5.98
C ASN A 425 20.49 -2.78 -4.68
N THR A 426 19.78 -1.64 -4.76
CA THR A 426 19.40 -0.84 -3.59
C THR A 426 18.49 -1.65 -2.66
N LEU A 427 17.51 -2.39 -3.20
CA LEU A 427 16.66 -3.29 -2.44
C LEU A 427 17.47 -4.37 -1.71
N CYS A 428 18.44 -5.01 -2.36
CA CYS A 428 19.27 -6.02 -1.71
C CYS A 428 20.11 -5.44 -0.57
N LEU A 429 20.59 -4.19 -0.71
CA LEU A 429 21.32 -3.50 0.35
C LEU A 429 20.41 -3.13 1.53
N ALA A 430 19.19 -2.65 1.26
CA ALA A 430 18.20 -2.37 2.30
C ALA A 430 17.81 -3.64 3.07
N ILE A 431 17.54 -4.74 2.37
CA ILE A 431 17.28 -6.04 3.00
C ILE A 431 18.49 -6.51 3.82
N PHE A 432 19.72 -6.32 3.33
CA PHE A 432 20.92 -6.64 4.09
C PHE A 432 21.01 -5.84 5.39
N GLN A 433 20.67 -4.56 5.35
CA GLN A 433 20.60 -3.70 6.52
C GLN A 433 19.53 -4.16 7.51
N ASP A 434 18.33 -4.53 7.04
CA ASP A 434 17.26 -5.08 7.88
C ASP A 434 17.66 -6.39 8.57
N VAL A 435 18.28 -7.30 7.82
CA VAL A 435 18.83 -8.56 8.36
C VAL A 435 19.87 -8.25 9.44
N CYS A 436 20.77 -7.31 9.20
CA CYS A 436 21.75 -6.87 10.19
C CYS A 436 21.07 -6.31 11.44
N ARG A 437 20.11 -5.38 11.28
CA ARG A 437 19.36 -4.80 12.40
C ARG A 437 18.69 -5.89 13.24
N LYS A 438 18.04 -6.87 12.61
CA LYS A 438 17.38 -7.96 13.33
C LYS A 438 18.37 -8.80 14.16
N TYR A 439 19.41 -9.34 13.52
CA TYR A 439 20.29 -10.33 14.16
C TYR A 439 21.38 -9.75 15.06
N PHE A 440 21.69 -8.45 14.97
CA PHE A 440 22.67 -7.77 15.84
C PHE A 440 22.02 -6.94 16.96
N ARG A 441 20.74 -6.58 16.86
CA ARG A 441 20.00 -5.90 17.94
C ARG A 441 19.53 -6.88 19.02
N GLU A 442 19.21 -8.13 18.66
CA GLU A 442 18.86 -9.20 19.62
C GLU A 442 20.01 -9.52 20.59
N GLN A 443 21.28 -9.41 20.17
CA GLN A 443 22.44 -9.68 21.01
C GLN A 443 22.60 -8.71 22.20
N ARG A 444 22.11 -7.47 22.10
CA ARG A 444 22.14 -6.52 23.24
C ARG A 444 21.07 -6.81 24.30
N GLY A 445 20.01 -7.54 23.96
CA GLY A 445 18.91 -7.82 24.89
C GLY A 445 19.13 -9.05 25.77
N GLU A 446 20.00 -9.97 25.37
CA GLU A 446 20.30 -11.20 26.13
C GLU A 446 21.43 -11.02 27.15
N GLU A 447 22.35 -10.06 26.95
CA GLU A 447 23.47 -9.84 27.90
C GLU A 447 23.08 -9.09 29.19
N GLU A 448 21.88 -8.47 29.27
CA GLU A 448 21.44 -7.73 30.47
C GLU A 448 20.59 -8.55 31.46
N VAL A 449 20.31 -9.84 31.18
CA VAL A 449 19.49 -10.71 32.06
C VAL A 449 20.20 -12.04 32.36
N GLU A 450 21.40 -12.00 32.93
CA GLU A 450 21.96 -13.13 33.67
C GLU A 450 22.37 -12.71 35.08
N GLY A 451 21.39 -12.70 36.00
CA GLY A 451 21.60 -12.84 37.44
C GLY A 451 21.28 -14.29 37.87
N PRO A 452 22.00 -14.87 38.85
CA PRO A 452 22.02 -16.32 39.04
C PRO A 452 20.83 -16.83 39.87
N LEU A 453 19.79 -17.38 39.24
CA LEU A 453 18.73 -18.11 39.95
C LEU A 453 18.16 -19.30 39.14
N LEU A 454 18.49 -20.50 39.65
CA LEU A 454 17.82 -21.83 39.64
C LEU A 454 16.85 -22.25 38.50
N PRO A 455 16.91 -23.53 38.06
CA PRO A 455 16.10 -24.03 36.95
C PRO A 455 14.67 -24.32 37.40
N SER A 456 13.69 -23.68 36.76
CA SER A 456 12.29 -24.13 36.80
C SER A 456 11.86 -24.60 35.42
N SER A 457 11.55 -25.90 35.36
CA SER A 457 10.98 -26.58 34.22
C SER A 457 9.56 -26.09 33.97
N THR A 458 9.32 -25.37 32.88
CA THR A 458 8.00 -25.34 32.24
C THR A 458 8.17 -25.47 30.74
N GLU A 459 7.70 -26.60 30.24
CA GLU A 459 7.63 -26.98 28.84
C GLU A 459 6.84 -25.92 28.05
N LYS A 460 7.53 -25.19 27.17
CA LYS A 460 6.91 -24.56 26.00
C LYS A 460 7.08 -25.53 24.83
N GLY A 461 5.96 -25.98 24.27
CA GLY A 461 5.90 -26.95 23.17
C GLY A 461 6.70 -26.51 21.94
N PRO A 462 7.11 -27.46 21.09
CA PRO A 462 8.09 -27.21 20.04
C PRO A 462 7.49 -26.31 18.96
N SER A 463 8.03 -25.10 18.83
CA SER A 463 7.88 -24.30 17.61
C SER A 463 8.61 -25.03 16.48
N PHE A 464 7.87 -25.35 15.43
CA PHE A 464 8.39 -26.08 14.26
C PHE A 464 9.51 -25.27 13.59
N SER A 465 10.75 -25.75 13.67
CA SER A 465 11.92 -25.22 12.99
C SER A 465 12.29 -26.10 11.78
N PRO A 466 12.46 -25.54 10.56
CA PRO A 466 12.93 -26.29 9.38
C PRO A 466 14.36 -26.83 9.53
N ALA A 467 15.12 -26.36 10.53
CA ALA A 467 16.46 -26.82 10.88
C ALA A 467 16.55 -28.35 11.07
N LEU A 468 15.44 -28.99 11.45
CA LEU A 468 15.39 -30.45 11.66
C LEU A 468 15.41 -31.24 10.33
N GLU A 469 15.01 -30.66 9.20
CA GLU A 469 15.02 -31.33 7.88
C GLU A 469 16.40 -31.28 7.20
N LEU A 470 17.29 -30.36 7.59
CA LEU A 470 18.66 -30.23 7.04
C LEU A 470 19.80 -30.49 8.04
N GLY A 471 19.50 -30.78 9.31
CA GLY A 471 20.52 -31.10 10.32
C GLY A 471 21.47 -29.94 10.66
N MET A 472 21.01 -28.69 10.54
CA MET A 472 21.84 -27.48 10.70
C MET A 472 21.63 -26.79 12.06
N SER A 473 22.71 -26.29 12.67
CA SER A 473 22.66 -25.60 13.98
C SER A 473 22.10 -24.18 13.87
N LEU A 474 21.46 -23.67 14.93
CA LEU A 474 20.85 -22.34 14.98
C LEU A 474 21.80 -21.20 14.56
N GLY A 475 23.11 -21.34 14.82
CA GLY A 475 24.13 -20.37 14.41
C GLY A 475 24.35 -20.31 12.89
N SER A 476 24.18 -21.42 12.18
CA SER A 476 24.35 -21.48 10.73
C SER A 476 23.22 -20.79 9.96
N GLU A 477 22.00 -20.75 10.50
CA GLU A 477 20.87 -20.03 9.88
C GLU A 477 21.09 -18.50 9.86
N LYS A 478 21.66 -17.92 10.93
CA LYS A 478 21.98 -16.48 11.00
C LYS A 478 22.97 -16.08 9.90
N TRP A 479 24.04 -16.87 9.73
CA TRP A 479 25.02 -16.63 8.68
C TRP A 479 24.43 -16.77 7.28
N LEU A 480 23.50 -17.71 7.09
CA LEU A 480 22.86 -17.92 5.80
C LEU A 480 21.88 -16.78 5.44
N ALA A 481 21.16 -16.24 6.43
CA ALA A 481 20.33 -15.05 6.25
C ALA A 481 21.17 -13.80 5.90
N LEU A 482 22.31 -13.61 6.58
CA LEU A 482 23.26 -12.52 6.27
C LEU A 482 23.92 -12.66 4.90
N ALA A 483 24.24 -13.89 4.48
CA ALA A 483 24.85 -14.17 3.19
C ALA A 483 23.86 -14.03 2.01
N THR A 484 22.55 -14.21 2.25
CA THR A 484 21.54 -14.29 1.18
C THR A 484 21.49 -13.03 0.29
N PRO A 485 21.45 -11.79 0.81
CA PRO A 485 21.47 -10.60 -0.04
C PRO A 485 22.76 -10.44 -0.85
N LEU A 486 23.92 -10.81 -0.27
CA LEU A 486 25.22 -10.75 -0.94
C LEU A 486 25.34 -11.79 -2.06
N LEU A 487 24.82 -13.01 -1.82
CA LEU A 487 24.72 -14.05 -2.83
C LEU A 487 23.78 -13.63 -3.96
N THR A 488 22.66 -12.98 -3.63
CA THR A 488 21.70 -12.44 -4.61
C THR A 488 22.34 -11.36 -5.47
N LEU A 489 23.08 -10.41 -4.89
CA LEU A 489 23.84 -9.39 -5.62
C LEU A 489 24.91 -10.01 -6.54
N THR A 490 25.62 -11.03 -6.05
CA THR A 490 26.61 -11.75 -6.85
C THR A 490 25.96 -12.45 -8.05
N CYS A 491 24.83 -13.12 -7.83
CA CYS A 491 24.04 -13.72 -8.91
C CYS A 491 23.56 -12.66 -9.90
N CYS A 492 23.02 -11.53 -9.44
CA CYS A 492 22.58 -10.43 -10.32
C CYS A 492 23.75 -9.88 -11.17
N ARG A 493 24.96 -9.77 -10.62
CA ARG A 493 26.16 -9.37 -11.38
C ARG A 493 26.51 -10.39 -12.47
N LEU A 494 26.46 -11.69 -12.15
CA LEU A 494 26.71 -12.75 -13.13
C LEU A 494 25.65 -12.72 -14.25
N LEU A 495 24.37 -12.58 -13.90
CA LEU A 495 23.26 -12.49 -14.85
C LEU A 495 23.42 -11.32 -15.84
N ARG A 496 23.88 -10.17 -15.37
CA ARG A 496 24.18 -9.00 -16.23
C ARG A 496 25.31 -9.25 -17.22
N SER A 497 26.24 -10.13 -16.89
CA SER A 497 27.35 -10.49 -17.79
C SER A 497 26.94 -11.55 -18.82
N LEU A 498 25.97 -12.40 -18.50
CA LEU A 498 25.51 -13.49 -19.36
C LEU A 498 24.79 -12.98 -20.61
N ASN A 499 23.88 -12.01 -20.45
CA ASN A 499 23.13 -11.41 -21.56
C ASN A 499 23.28 -9.89 -21.51
N GLN A 500 23.77 -9.27 -22.58
CA GLN A 500 23.81 -7.81 -22.70
C GLN A 500 22.47 -7.26 -23.20
N THR A 501 21.83 -6.44 -22.37
CA THR A 501 20.56 -5.74 -22.69
C THR A 501 20.72 -4.42 -23.43
N ARG A 502 21.95 -3.91 -23.57
CA ARG A 502 22.17 -2.52 -24.01
C ARG A 502 22.28 -2.41 -25.54
N VAL A 503 21.45 -1.55 -26.12
CA VAL A 503 21.42 -1.33 -27.59
C VAL A 503 22.70 -0.66 -28.10
N GLN A 504 23.30 0.28 -27.35
CA GLN A 504 24.48 1.05 -27.77
C GLN A 504 25.77 0.22 -27.95
N TRP A 505 25.87 -0.96 -27.30
CA TRP A 505 27.06 -1.81 -27.36
C TRP A 505 26.75 -3.22 -27.88
N ALA A 506 25.59 -3.42 -28.51
CA ALA A 506 25.19 -4.71 -29.07
C ALA A 506 26.16 -5.28 -30.12
N HIS A 507 27.11 -4.48 -30.61
CA HIS A 507 28.18 -4.90 -31.52
C HIS A 507 29.36 -5.58 -30.81
N LEU A 508 29.46 -5.49 -29.48
CA LEU A 508 30.47 -6.19 -28.68
C LEU A 508 29.93 -7.57 -28.28
N PRO A 509 30.74 -8.64 -28.39
CA PRO A 509 30.29 -9.97 -28.00
C PRO A 509 30.12 -10.05 -26.48
N ASP A 510 28.92 -10.41 -26.02
CA ASP A 510 28.67 -10.76 -24.63
C ASP A 510 29.06 -12.23 -24.34
N PHE A 511 29.01 -12.65 -23.06
CA PHE A 511 29.34 -14.03 -22.71
C PHE A 511 28.40 -15.02 -23.42
N GLY A 512 27.10 -14.72 -23.57
CA GLY A 512 26.17 -15.54 -24.33
C GLY A 512 26.57 -15.75 -25.80
N HIS A 513 27.02 -14.71 -26.48
CA HIS A 513 27.54 -14.72 -27.86
C HIS A 513 28.85 -15.50 -27.95
N GLN A 514 29.76 -15.33 -26.97
CA GLN A 514 30.97 -16.13 -26.87
C GLN A 514 30.65 -17.61 -26.65
N LEU A 515 29.64 -17.94 -25.83
CA LEU A 515 29.23 -19.31 -25.54
C LEU A 515 28.58 -20.01 -26.74
N ASN A 516 27.90 -19.25 -27.60
CA ASN A 516 27.33 -19.77 -28.85
C ASN A 516 28.36 -19.88 -29.98
N SER A 517 29.60 -19.41 -29.80
CA SER A 517 30.67 -19.62 -30.78
C SER A 517 31.06 -21.11 -30.81
N GLY A 518 31.37 -21.65 -32.00
CA GLY A 518 31.65 -23.07 -32.18
C GLY A 518 32.83 -23.59 -31.33
N ASP A 519 33.72 -22.69 -30.92
CA ASP A 519 34.95 -23.00 -30.16
C ASP A 519 34.69 -23.38 -28.70
N HIS A 520 33.53 -22.99 -28.13
CA HIS A 520 33.19 -23.22 -26.71
C HIS A 520 32.03 -24.20 -26.49
N LYS A 521 31.65 -24.98 -27.51
CA LYS A 521 30.51 -25.90 -27.45
C LYS A 521 30.57 -26.93 -26.31
N ALA A 522 31.77 -27.39 -25.95
CA ALA A 522 31.97 -28.31 -24.82
C ALA A 522 31.65 -27.64 -23.47
N PHE A 523 32.08 -26.39 -23.29
CA PHE A 523 31.80 -25.61 -22.09
C PHE A 523 30.30 -25.29 -21.98
N LEU A 524 29.65 -24.88 -23.07
CA LEU A 524 28.19 -24.69 -23.11
C LEU A 524 27.43 -25.98 -22.74
N SER A 525 27.89 -27.13 -23.22
CA SER A 525 27.27 -28.43 -22.93
C SER A 525 27.35 -28.79 -21.43
N LEU A 526 28.51 -28.52 -20.80
CA LEU A 526 28.68 -28.71 -19.36
C LEU A 526 27.80 -27.74 -18.56
N LEU A 527 27.79 -26.47 -18.95
CA LEU A 527 27.02 -25.42 -18.28
C LEU A 527 25.51 -25.70 -18.33
N VAL A 528 25.00 -26.16 -19.48
CA VAL A 528 23.61 -26.60 -19.65
C VAL A 528 23.30 -27.81 -18.77
N ALA A 529 24.17 -28.82 -18.73
CA ALA A 529 23.97 -30.00 -17.88
C ALA A 529 23.90 -29.62 -16.39
N VAL A 530 24.83 -28.80 -15.91
CA VAL A 530 24.84 -28.31 -14.52
C VAL A 530 23.59 -27.49 -14.22
N SER A 531 23.15 -26.63 -15.14
CA SER A 531 21.94 -25.81 -14.97
C SER A 531 20.68 -26.66 -14.86
N LEU A 532 20.53 -27.69 -15.70
CA LEU A 532 19.37 -28.61 -15.65
C LEU A 532 19.34 -29.44 -14.36
N VAL A 533 20.50 -29.91 -13.88
CA VAL A 533 20.60 -30.59 -12.58
C VAL A 533 20.22 -29.64 -11.44
N LEU A 534 20.71 -28.40 -11.47
CA LEU A 534 20.37 -27.40 -10.46
C LEU A 534 18.86 -27.07 -10.46
N ILE A 535 18.25 -26.92 -11.64
CA ILE A 535 16.80 -26.72 -11.79
C ILE A 535 16.04 -27.90 -11.16
N PHE A 536 16.45 -29.14 -11.43
CA PHE A 536 15.84 -30.31 -10.81
C PHE A 536 15.93 -30.27 -9.29
N LEU A 537 17.12 -30.00 -8.74
CA LEU A 537 17.35 -29.96 -7.29
C LEU A 537 16.49 -28.90 -6.58
N LEU A 538 16.33 -27.73 -7.18
CA LEU A 538 15.55 -26.62 -6.61
C LEU A 538 14.04 -26.87 -6.66
N VAL A 539 13.53 -27.51 -7.71
CA VAL A 539 12.08 -27.65 -7.94
C VAL A 539 11.52 -28.95 -7.34
N GLN A 540 12.29 -30.04 -7.31
CA GLN A 540 11.81 -31.37 -6.95
C GLN A 540 11.20 -31.45 -5.53
N HIS A 541 11.64 -30.61 -4.59
CA HIS A 541 11.21 -30.70 -3.19
C HIS A 541 9.71 -30.42 -3.04
N HIS A 542 9.14 -29.67 -3.97
CA HIS A 542 7.73 -29.26 -3.94
C HIS A 542 6.81 -30.17 -4.78
N CYS A 543 7.37 -31.15 -5.48
CA CYS A 543 6.66 -32.06 -6.38
C CYS A 543 6.25 -33.37 -5.72
N SER A 544 5.17 -33.98 -6.20
CA SER A 544 4.83 -35.39 -5.95
C SER A 544 5.84 -36.34 -6.59
N LEU A 545 5.92 -37.59 -6.11
CA LEU A 545 6.86 -38.58 -6.66
C LEU A 545 6.70 -38.76 -8.18
N VAL A 546 5.46 -38.78 -8.68
CA VAL A 546 5.16 -38.90 -10.11
C VAL A 546 5.70 -37.67 -10.86
N SER A 547 5.43 -36.47 -10.37
CA SER A 547 5.92 -35.24 -10.97
C SER A 547 7.44 -35.09 -10.87
N LYS A 548 8.09 -35.62 -9.82
CA LYS A 548 9.56 -35.67 -9.71
C LYS A 548 10.17 -36.51 -10.83
N ILE A 549 9.61 -37.69 -11.08
CA ILE A 549 10.06 -38.57 -12.17
C ILE A 549 9.81 -37.89 -13.53
N ALA A 550 8.61 -37.33 -13.73
CA ALA A 550 8.27 -36.62 -14.95
C ALA A 550 9.17 -35.39 -15.19
N LEU A 551 9.50 -34.63 -14.15
CA LEU A 551 10.41 -33.49 -14.21
C LEU A 551 11.83 -33.93 -14.57
N ALA A 552 12.34 -35.00 -13.95
CA ALA A 552 13.67 -35.54 -14.25
C ALA A 552 13.77 -36.00 -15.72
N LEU A 553 12.78 -36.76 -16.19
CA LEU A 553 12.70 -37.21 -17.59
C LEU A 553 12.51 -36.05 -18.57
N GLY A 554 11.69 -35.06 -18.21
CA GLY A 554 11.47 -33.85 -19.00
C GLY A 554 12.75 -33.02 -19.16
N LEU A 555 13.49 -32.78 -18.07
CA LEU A 555 14.76 -32.03 -18.10
C LEU A 555 15.85 -32.79 -18.86
N LEU A 556 15.91 -34.12 -18.74
CA LEU A 556 16.76 -34.95 -19.58
C LEU A 556 16.37 -34.81 -21.06
N GLY A 557 15.07 -34.80 -21.36
CA GLY A 557 14.53 -34.50 -22.68
C GLY A 557 14.97 -33.14 -23.20
N VAL A 558 14.96 -32.09 -22.37
CA VAL A 558 15.46 -30.75 -22.75
C VAL A 558 16.93 -30.82 -23.19
N TYR A 559 17.78 -31.56 -22.48
CA TYR A 559 19.17 -31.76 -22.91
C TYR A 559 19.24 -32.49 -24.27
N SER A 560 18.48 -33.57 -24.43
CA SER A 560 18.41 -34.34 -25.68
C SER A 560 17.92 -33.49 -26.86
N TYR A 561 16.90 -32.66 -26.66
CA TYR A 561 16.41 -31.71 -27.67
C TYR A 561 17.51 -30.72 -28.09
N ARG A 562 18.24 -30.15 -27.13
CA ARG A 562 19.36 -29.22 -27.44
C ARG A 562 20.51 -29.93 -28.16
N ALA A 563 20.73 -31.21 -27.89
CA ALA A 563 21.73 -32.00 -28.60
C ALA A 563 21.27 -32.33 -30.04
N ALA A 564 19.99 -32.66 -30.23
CA ALA A 564 19.39 -32.97 -31.53
C ALA A 564 19.40 -31.78 -32.50
N VAL A 565 19.09 -30.57 -31.99
CA VAL A 565 19.17 -29.30 -32.75
C VAL A 565 20.63 -28.91 -33.03
N GLY A 566 21.60 -29.50 -32.32
CA GLY A 566 23.02 -29.27 -32.54
C GLY A 566 23.65 -28.15 -31.69
N ASN A 567 22.97 -27.69 -30.64
CA ASN A 567 23.49 -26.66 -29.74
C ASN A 567 24.52 -27.21 -28.74
N VAL A 568 24.28 -28.41 -28.20
CA VAL A 568 25.18 -29.09 -27.24
C VAL A 568 25.72 -30.39 -27.80
N LEU A 569 26.76 -30.95 -27.17
CA LEU A 569 27.36 -32.23 -27.55
C LEU A 569 26.58 -33.40 -26.94
N PHE A 570 26.42 -34.48 -27.70
CA PHE A 570 25.85 -35.71 -27.16
C PHE A 570 26.90 -36.46 -26.33
N PRO A 571 26.60 -36.93 -25.09
CA PRO A 571 27.61 -37.56 -24.24
C PRO A 571 28.13 -38.90 -24.78
N TRP A 572 27.38 -39.53 -25.70
CA TRP A 572 27.61 -40.90 -26.18
C TRP A 572 27.95 -40.98 -27.68
N GLN A 573 28.21 -39.88 -28.39
CA GLN A 573 28.58 -39.93 -29.82
C GLN A 573 30.10 -39.96 -30.03
N HIS A 574 30.60 -41.12 -30.46
CA HIS A 574 31.88 -41.22 -31.14
C HIS A 574 31.83 -40.51 -32.50
N ARG A 575 32.96 -39.89 -32.85
CA ARG A 575 33.27 -38.95 -33.94
C ARG A 575 32.99 -39.42 -35.38
N SER A 576 32.04 -40.32 -35.61
CA SER A 576 31.79 -40.97 -36.90
C SER A 576 30.44 -40.56 -37.50
N ARG A 577 30.52 -39.98 -38.70
CA ARG A 577 29.45 -39.78 -39.71
C ARG A 577 28.28 -38.87 -39.31
N TYR A 578 28.33 -37.63 -39.79
CA TYR A 578 27.27 -36.62 -39.81
C TYR A 578 25.85 -37.22 -39.96
N PRO A 579 25.03 -37.25 -38.89
CA PRO A 579 23.59 -37.07 -39.06
C PRO A 579 23.36 -35.57 -39.23
N SER A 580 22.76 -35.15 -40.33
CA SER A 580 22.26 -33.78 -40.49
C SER A 580 21.45 -33.39 -39.25
N PRO A 581 21.65 -32.18 -38.68
CA PRO A 581 20.91 -31.74 -37.49
C PRO A 581 19.41 -31.91 -37.73
N SER A 582 18.75 -32.65 -36.84
CA SER A 582 17.30 -32.83 -36.93
C SER A 582 16.63 -31.55 -36.45
N LYS A 583 15.37 -31.33 -36.85
CA LYS A 583 14.59 -30.18 -36.35
C LYS A 583 14.25 -30.29 -34.85
N GLY A 584 14.58 -31.40 -34.18
CA GLY A 584 14.31 -31.63 -32.76
C GLY A 584 12.82 -31.74 -32.40
N THR A 585 11.94 -31.93 -33.40
CA THR A 585 10.48 -31.85 -33.23
C THR A 585 9.95 -32.97 -32.35
N VAL A 586 10.43 -34.20 -32.53
CA VAL A 586 9.98 -35.37 -31.76
C VAL A 586 10.41 -35.26 -30.29
N GLU A 587 11.63 -34.81 -30.05
CA GLU A 587 12.17 -34.57 -28.72
C GLU A 587 11.38 -33.48 -27.98
N ALA A 588 11.03 -32.39 -28.65
CA ALA A 588 10.19 -31.33 -28.08
C ALA A 588 8.77 -31.81 -27.77
N GLN A 589 8.14 -32.56 -28.68
CA GLN A 589 6.82 -33.17 -28.46
C GLN A 589 6.81 -34.14 -27.27
N PHE A 590 7.86 -34.93 -27.10
CA PHE A 590 8.02 -35.82 -25.96
C PHE A 590 8.08 -35.05 -24.63
N ILE A 591 8.74 -33.90 -24.60
CA ILE A 591 8.81 -33.04 -23.41
C ILE A 591 7.45 -32.43 -23.08
N TYR A 592 6.66 -32.02 -24.08
CA TYR A 592 5.30 -31.50 -23.87
C TYR A 592 4.39 -32.51 -23.16
N VAL A 593 4.56 -33.81 -23.39
CA VAL A 593 3.80 -34.85 -22.67
C VAL A 593 4.05 -34.78 -21.16
N PHE A 594 5.30 -34.58 -20.73
CA PHE A 594 5.63 -34.42 -19.31
C PHE A 594 5.14 -33.10 -18.74
N VAL A 595 5.25 -32.00 -19.50
CA VAL A 595 4.71 -30.69 -19.10
C VAL A 595 3.21 -30.81 -18.84
N LEU A 596 2.45 -31.35 -19.80
CA LEU A 596 1.00 -31.55 -19.67
C LEU A 596 0.66 -32.51 -18.52
N GLY A 597 1.45 -33.56 -18.32
CA GLY A 597 1.29 -34.50 -17.21
C GLY A 597 1.42 -33.81 -15.84
N ILE A 598 2.44 -32.98 -15.64
CA ILE A 598 2.66 -32.25 -14.38
C ILE A 598 1.58 -31.16 -14.18
N LEU A 599 1.21 -30.43 -15.24
CA LEU A 599 0.12 -29.45 -15.15
C LEU A 599 -1.21 -30.11 -14.83
N PHE A 600 -1.48 -31.29 -15.39
CA PHE A 600 -2.69 -32.07 -15.11
C PHE A 600 -2.71 -32.57 -13.66
N THR A 601 -1.60 -33.05 -13.10
CA THR A 601 -1.55 -33.47 -11.69
C THR A 601 -1.84 -32.31 -10.75
N GLY A 602 -1.25 -31.13 -11.02
CA GLY A 602 -1.52 -29.91 -10.26
C GLY A 602 -2.97 -29.42 -10.38
N LEU A 603 -3.51 -29.32 -11.59
CA LEU A 603 -4.88 -28.89 -11.83
C LEU A 603 -5.90 -29.87 -11.23
N LYS A 604 -5.64 -31.18 -11.33
CA LYS A 604 -6.46 -32.22 -10.66
C LYS A 604 -6.50 -32.00 -9.16
N ASP A 605 -5.37 -31.71 -8.54
CA ASP A 605 -5.30 -31.46 -7.09
C ASP A 605 -6.03 -30.17 -6.71
N LEU A 606 -5.96 -29.12 -7.54
CA LEU A 606 -6.74 -27.89 -7.36
C LEU A 606 -8.25 -28.11 -7.55
N LEU A 607 -8.69 -28.87 -8.55
CA LEU A 607 -10.11 -29.16 -8.77
C LEU A 607 -10.71 -30.04 -7.67
N ARG A 608 -9.93 -30.96 -7.09
CA ARG A 608 -10.37 -31.76 -5.94
C ARG A 608 -10.70 -30.91 -4.70
N LEU A 609 -10.15 -29.71 -4.59
CA LEU A 609 -10.44 -28.78 -3.50
C LEU A 609 -11.92 -28.40 -3.44
N GLN A 610 -12.57 -28.28 -4.60
CA GLN A 610 -13.98 -27.88 -4.71
C GLN A 610 -14.93 -28.87 -4.02
N VAL A 611 -14.53 -30.14 -3.93
CA VAL A 611 -15.36 -31.25 -3.42
C VAL A 611 -15.07 -31.57 -1.94
N MET A 612 -13.94 -31.11 -1.40
CA MET A 612 -13.50 -31.50 -0.05
C MET A 612 -14.16 -30.67 1.08
N SER A 613 -14.39 -31.34 2.22
CA SER A 613 -14.99 -30.73 3.43
C SER A 613 -13.98 -30.36 4.51
N SER A 614 -12.76 -30.92 4.50
CA SER A 614 -11.75 -30.70 5.54
C SER A 614 -10.88 -29.47 5.26
N ALA A 615 -10.93 -28.47 6.13
CA ALA A 615 -10.25 -27.19 5.95
C ALA A 615 -8.70 -27.27 6.01
N VAL A 616 -8.14 -28.20 6.79
CA VAL A 616 -6.68 -28.36 6.93
C VAL A 616 -6.10 -29.12 5.73
N GLU A 617 -6.79 -30.16 5.29
CA GLU A 617 -6.38 -30.99 4.15
C GLU A 617 -6.52 -30.24 2.83
N SER A 618 -7.61 -29.48 2.66
CA SER A 618 -7.82 -28.54 1.55
C SER A 618 -6.64 -27.56 1.40
N ARG A 619 -6.13 -26.98 2.50
CA ARG A 619 -5.00 -26.03 2.43
C ARG A 619 -3.69 -26.69 1.95
N ARG A 620 -3.38 -27.89 2.45
CA ARG A 620 -2.17 -28.63 2.03
C ARG A 620 -2.27 -29.04 0.56
N LEU A 621 -3.44 -29.49 0.14
CA LEU A 621 -3.70 -29.88 -1.25
C LEU A 621 -3.63 -28.67 -2.19
N LYS A 622 -4.13 -27.50 -1.77
CA LYS A 622 -4.01 -26.23 -2.52
C LYS A 622 -2.57 -25.81 -2.73
N SER A 623 -1.79 -25.78 -1.65
CA SER A 623 -0.36 -25.46 -1.74
C SER A 623 0.37 -26.42 -2.67
N ARG A 624 0.16 -27.73 -2.51
CA ARG A 624 0.75 -28.75 -3.38
C ARG A 624 0.35 -28.58 -4.84
N GLY A 625 -0.94 -28.40 -5.14
CA GLY A 625 -1.43 -28.21 -6.50
C GLY A 625 -0.82 -26.98 -7.18
N LEU A 626 -0.66 -25.86 -6.46
CA LEU A 626 0.01 -24.66 -6.96
C LEU A 626 1.48 -24.91 -7.29
N TRP A 627 2.21 -25.60 -6.41
CA TRP A 627 3.62 -25.95 -6.65
C TRP A 627 3.82 -26.93 -7.81
N GLU A 628 2.86 -27.84 -8.05
CA GLU A 628 2.86 -28.72 -9.23
C GLU A 628 2.69 -27.92 -10.53
N VAL A 629 1.71 -26.99 -10.56
CA VAL A 629 1.52 -26.08 -11.70
C VAL A 629 2.77 -25.24 -11.95
N TYR A 630 3.38 -24.70 -10.89
CA TYR A 630 4.64 -23.97 -10.96
C TYR A 630 5.77 -24.81 -11.58
N SER A 631 5.91 -26.06 -11.15
CA SER A 631 6.94 -26.98 -11.65
C SER A 631 6.76 -27.32 -13.13
N GLY A 632 5.51 -27.49 -13.57
CA GLY A 632 5.17 -27.67 -14.99
C GLY A 632 5.52 -26.45 -15.83
N MET A 633 5.28 -25.24 -15.33
CA MET A 633 5.68 -23.99 -15.98
C MET A 633 7.20 -23.85 -16.08
N VAL A 634 7.95 -24.19 -15.03
CA VAL A 634 9.43 -24.17 -15.06
C VAL A 634 9.97 -25.12 -16.13
N LEU A 635 9.43 -26.34 -16.25
CA LEU A 635 9.85 -27.28 -17.29
C LEU A 635 9.54 -26.76 -18.69
N LEU A 636 8.38 -26.12 -18.89
CA LEU A 636 8.02 -25.48 -20.15
C LEU A 636 8.96 -24.33 -20.49
N VAL A 637 9.29 -23.46 -19.54
CA VAL A 637 10.25 -22.36 -19.74
C VAL A 637 11.65 -22.91 -20.05
N ALA A 638 12.09 -23.99 -19.39
CA ALA A 638 13.35 -24.65 -19.70
C ALA A 638 13.41 -25.19 -21.14
N LEU A 639 12.30 -25.69 -21.67
CA LEU A 639 12.20 -26.10 -23.08
C LEU A 639 12.28 -24.90 -24.05
N LEU A 640 11.71 -23.75 -23.68
CA LEU A 640 11.66 -22.57 -24.55
C LEU A 640 12.98 -21.78 -24.55
N PHE A 641 13.66 -21.70 -23.40
CA PHE A 641 14.91 -20.95 -23.26
C PHE A 641 16.07 -21.55 -24.07
N ARG A 642 16.75 -20.70 -24.86
CA ARG A 642 17.99 -21.08 -25.55
C ARG A 642 19.02 -21.66 -24.58
N ALA A 643 19.93 -22.49 -25.11
CA ALA A 643 20.92 -23.21 -24.31
C ALA A 643 21.73 -22.30 -23.36
N HIS A 644 22.17 -21.12 -23.83
CA HIS A 644 22.91 -20.16 -23.01
C HIS A 644 22.06 -19.44 -21.94
N ASN A 645 20.72 -19.49 -22.03
CA ASN A 645 19.79 -18.86 -21.08
C ASN A 645 19.31 -19.81 -19.97
N LEU A 646 19.62 -21.11 -20.04
CA LEU A 646 19.30 -22.06 -18.96
C LEU A 646 19.97 -21.73 -17.61
N PRO A 647 21.22 -21.20 -17.56
CA PRO A 647 21.81 -20.67 -16.33
C PRO A 647 20.98 -19.53 -15.72
N THR A 648 20.41 -18.64 -16.56
CA THR A 648 19.56 -17.54 -16.11
C THR A 648 18.31 -18.06 -15.39
N LEU A 649 17.67 -19.11 -15.92
CA LEU A 649 16.56 -19.79 -15.26
C LEU A 649 17.00 -20.42 -13.93
N ALA A 650 18.13 -21.12 -13.91
CA ALA A 650 18.64 -21.74 -12.68
C ALA A 650 18.93 -20.70 -11.57
N CYS A 651 19.54 -19.57 -11.92
CA CYS A 651 19.76 -18.45 -10.99
C CYS A 651 18.45 -17.81 -10.52
N CYS A 652 17.43 -17.70 -11.39
CA CYS A 652 16.10 -17.21 -11.01
C CYS A 652 15.50 -18.06 -9.88
N LEU A 653 15.49 -19.38 -10.07
CA LEU A 653 14.94 -20.33 -9.09
C LEU A 653 15.77 -20.37 -7.80
N LEU A 654 17.10 -20.24 -7.91
CA LEU A 654 17.98 -20.14 -6.76
C LEU A 654 17.64 -18.91 -5.92
N ILE A 655 17.55 -17.73 -6.53
CA ILE A 655 17.21 -16.46 -5.85
C ILE A 655 15.83 -16.56 -5.18
N GLN A 656 14.82 -17.07 -5.88
CA GLN A 656 13.49 -17.27 -5.30
C GLN A 656 13.55 -18.17 -4.04
N THR A 657 14.31 -19.27 -4.12
CA THR A 657 14.42 -20.24 -3.03
C THR A 657 15.11 -19.64 -1.81
N ILE A 658 16.27 -19.00 -1.97
CA ILE A 658 17.04 -18.41 -0.86
C ILE A 658 16.29 -17.21 -0.24
N MET A 659 15.67 -16.35 -1.05
CA MET A 659 14.91 -15.20 -0.55
C MET A 659 13.65 -15.65 0.20
N ALA A 660 12.93 -16.64 -0.32
CA ALA A 660 11.74 -17.18 0.35
C ALA A 660 12.07 -17.87 1.68
N GLN A 661 13.18 -18.60 1.75
CA GLN A 661 13.56 -19.36 2.95
C GLN A 661 14.18 -18.48 4.04
N PHE A 662 15.12 -17.61 3.68
CA PHE A 662 15.95 -16.89 4.66
C PHE A 662 15.54 -15.44 4.90
N ILE A 663 14.81 -14.82 3.97
CA ILE A 663 14.43 -13.40 4.05
C ILE A 663 12.92 -13.26 4.34
N TRP A 664 12.05 -13.52 3.37
CA TRP A 664 10.62 -13.18 3.50
C TRP A 664 9.91 -13.95 4.62
N LYS A 665 10.26 -15.22 4.85
CA LYS A 665 9.69 -15.99 5.98
C LYS A 665 10.17 -15.52 7.35
N LYS A 666 11.40 -14.99 7.44
CA LYS A 666 12.04 -14.67 8.72
C LYS A 666 11.80 -13.22 9.13
N LEU A 667 11.78 -12.28 8.19
CA LEU A 667 11.60 -10.84 8.48
C LEU A 667 10.12 -10.44 8.63
N HIS A 668 9.18 -11.35 8.36
CA HIS A 668 7.73 -11.13 8.54
C HIS A 668 7.16 -9.89 7.82
N TYR A 669 7.75 -9.56 6.66
CA TYR A 669 7.23 -8.52 5.77
C TYR A 669 5.75 -8.72 5.47
N ASP A 670 5.04 -7.61 5.24
CA ASP A 670 3.63 -7.66 4.91
C ASP A 670 3.40 -8.21 3.49
N ALA A 671 2.12 -8.39 3.12
CA ALA A 671 1.76 -8.91 1.81
C ALA A 671 2.09 -7.93 0.67
N ALA A 672 2.04 -6.61 0.92
CA ALA A 672 2.29 -5.58 -0.08
C ALA A 672 3.79 -5.44 -0.38
N GLN A 673 4.63 -5.24 0.63
CA GLN A 673 6.10 -5.28 0.57
C GLN A 673 6.58 -6.54 -0.16
N THR A 674 6.07 -7.71 0.23
CA THR A 674 6.41 -8.98 -0.44
C THR A 674 6.02 -8.95 -1.91
N THR A 675 4.83 -8.43 -2.25
CA THR A 675 4.34 -8.32 -3.62
C THR A 675 5.19 -7.37 -4.46
N ILE A 676 5.52 -6.17 -3.95
CA ILE A 676 6.35 -5.18 -4.63
C ILE A 676 7.75 -5.76 -4.90
N MET A 677 8.36 -6.41 -3.92
CA MET A 677 9.66 -7.06 -4.09
C MET A 677 9.60 -8.14 -5.19
N HIS A 678 8.58 -9.02 -5.17
CA HIS A 678 8.42 -10.04 -6.22
C HIS A 678 8.21 -9.42 -7.61
N TYR A 679 7.45 -8.32 -7.70
CA TYR A 679 7.26 -7.58 -8.94
C TYR A 679 8.59 -7.01 -9.46
N TRP A 680 9.37 -6.33 -8.62
CA TRP A 680 10.67 -5.76 -8.99
C TRP A 680 11.67 -6.82 -9.48
N PHE A 681 11.75 -7.95 -8.78
CA PHE A 681 12.55 -9.09 -9.26
C PHE A 681 12.03 -9.61 -10.61
N GLY A 682 10.72 -9.75 -10.78
CA GLY A 682 10.11 -10.15 -12.05
C GLY A 682 10.51 -9.24 -13.21
N GLN A 683 10.44 -7.92 -13.02
CA GLN A 683 10.87 -6.93 -14.02
C GLN A 683 12.36 -7.01 -14.31
N ALA A 684 13.22 -7.18 -13.30
CA ALA A 684 14.65 -7.34 -13.52
C ALA A 684 14.98 -8.63 -14.30
N PHE A 685 14.28 -9.73 -14.04
CA PHE A 685 14.46 -11.00 -14.75
C PHE A 685 14.00 -10.99 -16.20
N PHE A 686 13.06 -10.10 -16.56
CA PHE A 686 12.77 -9.82 -17.96
C PHE A 686 14.02 -9.33 -18.70
N TYR A 687 14.80 -8.43 -18.09
CA TYR A 687 16.03 -7.89 -18.68
C TYR A 687 17.23 -8.83 -18.54
N PHE A 688 17.36 -9.60 -17.46
CA PHE A 688 18.43 -10.61 -17.31
C PHE A 688 18.37 -11.72 -18.37
N GLN A 689 17.22 -11.94 -19.01
CA GLN A 689 17.07 -12.85 -20.14
C GLN A 689 17.71 -12.29 -21.44
N GLY A 690 18.02 -11.00 -21.49
CA GLY A 690 18.48 -10.30 -22.69
C GLY A 690 17.36 -9.60 -23.47
N ASN A 691 16.13 -9.57 -22.96
CA ASN A 691 15.04 -8.83 -23.59
C ASN A 691 15.22 -7.32 -23.42
N SER A 692 14.79 -6.52 -24.39
CA SER A 692 14.76 -5.06 -24.30
C SER A 692 13.37 -4.53 -24.66
N ASN A 693 13.19 -3.21 -24.59
CA ASN A 693 11.98 -2.54 -25.07
C ASN A 693 11.90 -2.41 -26.60
N ASN A 694 12.84 -3.03 -27.33
CA ASN A 694 12.85 -3.08 -28.79
C ASN A 694 12.26 -4.41 -29.29
N ILE A 695 11.29 -4.32 -30.20
CA ILE A 695 10.62 -5.47 -30.82
C ILE A 695 11.59 -6.46 -31.48
N GLY A 696 12.76 -5.98 -31.95
CA GLY A 696 13.81 -6.82 -32.53
C GLY A 696 14.46 -7.80 -31.55
N THR A 697 14.23 -7.65 -30.24
CA THR A 697 14.73 -8.58 -29.21
C THR A 697 13.76 -9.72 -28.89
N VAL A 698 12.54 -9.70 -29.43
CA VAL A 698 11.59 -10.81 -29.27
C VAL A 698 12.04 -12.00 -30.09
N ASP A 699 12.30 -13.13 -29.42
CA ASP A 699 12.68 -14.37 -30.09
C ASP A 699 11.44 -15.09 -30.65
N ILE A 700 11.11 -14.84 -31.91
CA ILE A 700 9.98 -15.49 -32.58
C ILE A 700 10.26 -16.99 -32.83
N SER A 701 11.53 -17.40 -32.87
CA SER A 701 11.89 -18.80 -33.18
C SER A 701 11.38 -19.81 -32.14
N VAL A 702 11.18 -19.37 -30.89
CA VAL A 702 10.64 -20.20 -29.81
C VAL A 702 9.17 -20.59 -30.06
N GLY A 703 8.43 -19.81 -30.85
CA GLY A 703 7.05 -20.09 -31.23
C GLY A 703 6.90 -21.36 -32.09
N PHE A 704 7.99 -21.86 -32.66
CA PHE A 704 8.00 -23.03 -33.55
C PHE A 704 8.51 -24.30 -32.87
N VAL A 705 8.87 -24.26 -31.58
CA VAL A 705 9.43 -25.41 -30.87
C VAL A 705 8.39 -26.55 -30.82
N GLY A 706 8.72 -27.69 -31.42
CA GLY A 706 7.83 -28.87 -31.46
C GLY A 706 6.70 -28.83 -32.50
N LEU A 707 6.63 -27.79 -33.34
CA LEU A 707 5.65 -27.68 -34.41
C LEU A 707 6.25 -28.07 -35.78
N GLU A 708 5.50 -28.82 -36.57
CA GLU A 708 5.89 -29.19 -37.95
C GLU A 708 5.49 -28.14 -38.98
N SER A 709 4.44 -27.36 -38.68
CA SER A 709 3.90 -26.29 -39.52
C SER A 709 3.52 -25.09 -38.66
N TYR A 710 3.46 -23.90 -39.27
CA TYR A 710 3.05 -22.69 -38.58
C TYR A 710 1.58 -22.77 -38.17
N VAL A 711 1.32 -22.65 -36.88
CA VAL A 711 -0.01 -22.46 -36.31
C VAL A 711 0.05 -21.21 -35.45
N GLU A 712 -0.81 -20.23 -35.76
CA GLU A 712 -0.75 -18.90 -35.18
C GLU A 712 -0.88 -18.91 -33.65
N ALA A 713 -1.94 -19.54 -33.11
CA ALA A 713 -2.23 -19.46 -31.67
C ALA A 713 -1.14 -20.10 -30.78
N PRO A 714 -0.64 -21.31 -31.03
CA PRO A 714 0.48 -21.88 -30.26
C PRO A 714 1.77 -21.08 -30.42
N ALA A 715 2.05 -20.57 -31.62
CA ALA A 715 3.26 -19.78 -31.86
C ALA A 715 3.26 -18.48 -31.04
N VAL A 716 2.15 -17.74 -31.05
CA VAL A 716 1.98 -16.53 -30.23
C VAL A 716 2.07 -16.87 -28.74
N PHE A 717 1.40 -17.92 -28.29
CA PHE A 717 1.41 -18.34 -26.89
C PHE A 717 2.84 -18.67 -26.40
N LEU A 718 3.59 -19.48 -27.15
CA LEU A 718 4.94 -19.89 -26.78
C LEU A 718 5.93 -18.71 -26.84
N THR A 719 5.81 -17.84 -27.84
CA THR A 719 6.63 -16.61 -27.93
C THR A 719 6.34 -15.67 -26.76
N THR A 720 5.07 -15.43 -26.42
CA THR A 720 4.69 -14.60 -25.27
C THR A 720 5.18 -15.22 -23.96
N LEU A 721 5.00 -16.53 -23.77
CA LEU A 721 5.45 -17.24 -22.58
C LEU A 721 6.97 -17.17 -22.41
N SER A 722 7.73 -17.37 -23.49
CA SER A 722 9.19 -17.26 -23.45
C SER A 722 9.65 -15.81 -23.20
N THR A 723 8.97 -14.81 -23.77
CA THR A 723 9.35 -13.40 -23.64
C THR A 723 9.12 -12.89 -22.21
N TYR A 724 8.00 -13.27 -21.59
CA TYR A 724 7.61 -12.83 -20.25
C TYR A 724 7.85 -13.90 -19.16
N ALA A 725 8.73 -14.87 -19.43
CA ALA A 725 9.02 -15.96 -18.50
C ALA A 725 9.47 -15.46 -17.12
N GLY A 726 10.34 -14.44 -17.06
CA GLY A 726 10.80 -13.83 -15.81
C GLY A 726 9.65 -13.30 -14.94
N PRO A 727 8.90 -12.27 -15.40
CA PRO A 727 7.75 -11.75 -14.68
C PRO A 727 6.71 -12.82 -14.30
N LEU A 728 6.43 -13.77 -15.21
CA LEU A 728 5.44 -14.82 -14.97
C LEU A 728 5.88 -15.79 -13.87
N LEU A 729 7.12 -16.28 -13.90
CA LEU A 729 7.64 -17.19 -12.89
C LEU A 729 7.66 -16.53 -11.50
N TRP A 730 8.02 -15.25 -11.42
CA TRP A 730 8.00 -14.49 -10.18
C TRP A 730 6.58 -14.26 -9.65
N ALA A 731 5.60 -14.01 -10.52
CA ALA A 731 4.20 -13.86 -10.13
C ALA A 731 3.56 -15.19 -9.68
N CYS A 732 3.85 -16.29 -10.37
CA CYS A 732 3.41 -17.63 -9.95
C CYS A 732 4.08 -18.05 -8.63
N HIS A 733 5.37 -17.71 -8.43
CA HIS A 733 6.06 -17.94 -7.17
C HIS A 733 5.42 -17.14 -6.02
N LEU A 734 5.09 -15.85 -6.24
CA LEU A 734 4.38 -15.02 -5.25
C LEU A 734 3.07 -15.69 -4.81
N LEU A 735 2.29 -16.20 -5.74
CA LEU A 735 1.04 -16.91 -5.43
C LEU A 735 1.29 -18.16 -4.57
N CYS A 736 2.28 -18.98 -4.95
CA CYS A 736 2.67 -20.17 -4.17
C CYS A 736 3.14 -19.78 -2.77
N PHE A 737 3.94 -18.71 -2.66
CA PHE A 737 4.49 -18.20 -1.41
C PHE A 737 3.39 -17.71 -0.47
N LEU A 738 2.52 -16.78 -0.93
CA LEU A 738 1.42 -16.23 -0.15
C LEU A 738 0.42 -17.31 0.27
N SER A 739 0.14 -18.28 -0.60
CA SER A 739 -0.73 -19.42 -0.28
C SER A 739 -0.11 -20.40 0.71
N SER A 740 1.22 -20.43 0.87
CA SER A 740 1.92 -21.35 1.78
C SER A 740 2.02 -20.84 3.22
N GLN A 741 1.81 -19.55 3.48
CA GLN A 741 1.93 -18.97 4.82
C GLN A 741 0.75 -19.36 5.73
N ARG A 742 1.04 -19.89 6.92
CA ARG A 742 0.04 -20.51 7.82
C ARG A 742 -1.00 -19.53 8.42
N ASP A 743 -0.59 -18.30 8.73
CA ASP A 743 -1.39 -17.39 9.57
C ASP A 743 -2.01 -16.20 8.81
N ARG A 744 -1.49 -15.85 7.61
CA ARG A 744 -1.92 -14.66 6.84
C ARG A 744 -2.52 -14.96 5.45
N ALA A 745 -2.68 -16.23 5.07
CA ALA A 745 -2.97 -16.61 3.67
C ALA A 745 -4.28 -16.05 3.07
N VAL A 746 -5.35 -15.88 3.85
CA VAL A 746 -6.67 -15.47 3.30
C VAL A 746 -6.71 -13.97 3.01
N MET A 747 -6.27 -13.14 3.94
CA MET A 747 -6.13 -11.70 3.69
C MET A 747 -4.95 -11.40 2.75
N GLY A 748 -3.84 -12.13 2.86
CA GLY A 748 -2.63 -11.89 2.07
C GLY A 748 -2.82 -12.11 0.57
N LEU A 749 -3.66 -13.06 0.14
CA LEU A 749 -3.88 -13.34 -1.29
C LEU A 749 -4.66 -12.21 -1.98
N GLY A 750 -5.76 -11.75 -1.37
CA GLY A 750 -6.56 -10.64 -1.88
C GLY A 750 -5.79 -9.32 -1.92
N HIS A 751 -5.06 -8.98 -0.84
CA HIS A 751 -4.21 -7.80 -0.79
C HIS A 751 -3.04 -7.89 -1.78
N GLY A 752 -2.40 -9.06 -1.90
CA GLY A 752 -1.34 -9.29 -2.88
C GLY A 752 -1.82 -9.15 -4.32
N SER A 753 -2.98 -9.73 -4.67
CA SER A 753 -3.59 -9.59 -5.99
C SER A 753 -3.91 -8.13 -6.33
N TYR A 754 -4.42 -7.38 -5.36
CA TYR A 754 -4.75 -5.97 -5.52
C TYR A 754 -3.50 -5.10 -5.68
N CYS A 755 -2.49 -5.30 -4.82
CA CYS A 755 -1.21 -4.62 -4.93
C CYS A 755 -0.52 -4.92 -6.27
N PHE A 756 -0.51 -6.17 -6.71
CA PHE A 756 0.07 -6.58 -7.99
C PHE A 756 -0.63 -5.93 -9.19
N ALA A 757 -1.96 -5.77 -9.14
CA ALA A 757 -2.71 -5.03 -10.15
C ALA A 757 -2.36 -3.54 -10.14
N LEU A 758 -2.31 -2.88 -8.98
CA LEU A 758 -1.94 -1.46 -8.88
C LEU A 758 -0.53 -1.17 -9.42
N LEU A 759 0.43 -2.04 -9.10
CA LEU A 759 1.82 -1.94 -9.59
C LEU A 759 1.92 -1.97 -11.12
N ARG A 760 0.90 -2.51 -11.80
CA ARG A 760 0.82 -2.57 -13.25
C ARG A 760 -0.06 -1.48 -13.83
N SER A 761 -1.24 -1.26 -13.26
CA SER A 761 -2.24 -0.31 -13.72
C SER A 761 -1.76 1.14 -13.66
N ILE A 762 -1.13 1.56 -12.57
CA ILE A 762 -0.67 2.95 -12.41
C ILE A 762 0.38 3.33 -13.48
N PRO A 763 1.47 2.55 -13.69
CA PRO A 763 2.39 2.83 -14.80
C PRO A 763 1.73 2.74 -16.17
N ALA A 764 0.81 1.80 -16.40
CA ALA A 764 0.12 1.65 -17.68
C ALA A 764 -0.70 2.91 -18.03
N VAL A 765 -1.53 3.39 -17.09
CA VAL A 765 -2.34 4.61 -17.27
C VAL A 765 -1.44 5.82 -17.46
N PHE A 766 -0.44 5.99 -16.61
CA PHE A 766 0.53 7.08 -16.75
C PHE A 766 1.19 7.05 -18.13
N TYR A 767 1.61 5.87 -18.59
CA TYR A 767 2.28 5.72 -19.88
C TYR A 767 1.35 6.00 -21.05
N ILE A 768 0.09 5.56 -21.01
CA ILE A 768 -0.90 5.87 -22.05
C ILE A 768 -1.14 7.39 -22.12
N VAL A 769 -1.34 8.05 -20.98
CA VAL A 769 -1.49 9.51 -20.91
C VAL A 769 -0.26 10.20 -21.48
N LEU A 770 0.94 9.78 -21.07
CA LEU A 770 2.20 10.33 -21.54
C LEU A 770 2.35 10.18 -23.06
N VAL A 771 2.14 8.97 -23.60
CA VAL A 771 2.23 8.70 -25.05
C VAL A 771 1.18 9.49 -25.83
N THR A 772 0.01 9.73 -25.23
CA THR A 772 -1.02 10.62 -25.81
C THR A 772 -0.55 12.06 -25.88
N LEU A 773 0.04 12.59 -24.81
CA LEU A 773 0.58 13.94 -24.74
C LEU A 773 1.79 14.12 -25.68
N LEU A 774 2.65 13.10 -25.77
CA LEU A 774 3.86 13.08 -26.58
C LEU A 774 3.64 12.51 -27.99
N ARG A 775 2.40 12.41 -28.48
CA ARG A 775 2.09 11.79 -29.79
C ARG A 775 2.83 12.40 -31.00
N TYR A 776 3.28 13.65 -30.88
CA TYR A 776 4.06 14.35 -31.92
C TYR A 776 5.56 14.43 -31.61
N HIS A 777 6.03 13.74 -30.58
CA HIS A 777 7.44 13.71 -30.19
C HIS A 777 8.29 12.93 -31.20
N LEU A 778 9.53 13.36 -31.43
CA LEU A 778 10.44 12.80 -32.45
C LEU A 778 10.65 11.27 -32.28
N PHE A 779 10.72 10.80 -31.04
CA PHE A 779 10.97 9.39 -30.70
C PHE A 779 9.70 8.56 -30.51
N ILE A 780 8.51 9.06 -30.89
CA ILE A 780 7.23 8.39 -30.64
C ILE A 780 7.18 6.99 -31.27
N TRP A 781 7.70 6.83 -32.50
CA TRP A 781 7.67 5.58 -33.24
C TRP A 781 8.85 4.65 -32.93
N SER A 782 10.00 5.21 -32.55
CA SER A 782 11.22 4.43 -32.32
C SER A 782 11.36 3.92 -30.88
N VAL A 783 10.84 4.64 -29.90
CA VAL A 783 11.01 4.33 -28.47
C VAL A 783 9.66 4.11 -27.77
N PHE A 784 8.74 5.08 -27.88
CA PHE A 784 7.52 5.07 -27.07
C PHE A 784 6.47 4.04 -27.54
N SER A 785 6.24 3.92 -28.84
CA SER A 785 5.26 2.99 -29.41
C SER A 785 5.65 1.51 -29.22
N PRO A 786 6.91 1.08 -29.46
CA PRO A 786 7.34 -0.28 -29.13
C PRO A 786 7.14 -0.60 -27.64
N LYS A 787 7.54 0.30 -26.75
CA LYS A 787 7.32 0.13 -25.30
C LYS A 787 5.83 0.04 -24.97
N LEU A 788 4.96 0.84 -25.57
CA LEU A 788 3.51 0.75 -25.35
C LEU A 788 2.96 -0.64 -25.70
N LEU A 789 3.47 -1.29 -26.75
CA LEU A 789 3.10 -2.67 -27.10
C LEU A 789 3.55 -3.68 -26.03
N TYR A 790 4.76 -3.53 -25.50
CA TYR A 790 5.22 -4.32 -24.35
C TYR A 790 4.34 -4.07 -23.12
N GLU A 791 4.04 -2.82 -22.80
CA GLU A 791 3.19 -2.45 -21.67
C GLU A 791 1.77 -3.03 -21.80
N ALA A 792 1.20 -3.06 -23.01
CA ALA A 792 -0.11 -3.65 -23.28
C ALA A 792 -0.10 -5.18 -23.10
N MET A 793 0.91 -5.87 -23.66
CA MET A 793 1.07 -7.31 -23.48
C MET A 793 1.33 -7.69 -22.02
N HIS A 794 2.13 -6.89 -21.31
CA HIS A 794 2.37 -7.07 -19.88
C HIS A 794 1.07 -6.94 -19.08
N THR A 795 0.25 -5.92 -19.36
CA THR A 795 -1.07 -5.76 -18.72
C THR A 795 -1.99 -6.95 -18.99
N LEU A 796 -1.99 -7.50 -20.20
CA LEU A 796 -2.76 -8.71 -20.54
C LEU A 796 -2.30 -9.94 -19.73
N ILE A 797 -0.99 -10.14 -19.62
CA ILE A 797 -0.41 -11.24 -18.82
C ILE A 797 -0.72 -11.05 -17.33
N THR A 798 -0.53 -9.84 -16.80
CA THR A 798 -0.88 -9.50 -15.41
C THR A 798 -2.36 -9.75 -15.14
N THR A 799 -3.24 -9.45 -16.09
CA THR A 799 -4.68 -9.74 -15.97
C THR A 799 -4.94 -11.24 -15.86
N ALA A 800 -4.29 -12.06 -16.70
CA ALA A 800 -4.39 -13.52 -16.62
C ALA A 800 -3.88 -14.07 -15.27
N VAL A 801 -2.81 -13.48 -14.73
CA VAL A 801 -2.30 -13.81 -13.39
C VAL A 801 -3.30 -13.39 -12.31
N CYS A 802 -3.83 -12.16 -12.34
CA CYS A 802 -4.83 -11.68 -11.37
C CYS A 802 -6.14 -12.48 -11.43
N LEU A 803 -6.56 -12.96 -12.61
CA LEU A 803 -7.66 -13.93 -12.77
C LEU A 803 -7.37 -15.20 -11.96
N PHE A 804 -6.15 -15.73 -12.06
CA PHE A 804 -5.75 -16.92 -11.33
C PHE A 804 -5.67 -16.69 -9.82
N PHE A 805 -5.17 -15.53 -9.38
CA PHE A 805 -5.22 -15.11 -7.97
C PHE A 805 -6.67 -15.04 -7.45
N THR A 806 -7.58 -14.46 -8.23
CA THR A 806 -9.00 -14.32 -7.89
C THR A 806 -9.70 -15.67 -7.79
N PHE A 807 -9.45 -16.56 -8.75
CA PHE A 807 -9.97 -17.93 -8.69
C PHE A 807 -9.47 -18.67 -7.44
N MET A 808 -8.23 -18.44 -7.04
CA MET A 808 -7.67 -18.98 -5.80
C MET A 808 -8.22 -18.31 -4.53
N ASP A 809 -8.76 -17.10 -4.60
CA ASP A 809 -9.30 -16.34 -3.47
C ASP A 809 -10.76 -16.70 -3.14
N GLN A 810 -11.58 -17.03 -4.16
CA GLN A 810 -13.04 -17.19 -4.05
C GLN A 810 -13.53 -18.41 -3.23
N GLU A 811 -12.69 -19.39 -2.92
CA GLU A 811 -13.13 -20.70 -2.36
C GLU A 811 -13.57 -20.72 -0.88
N ARG A 812 -13.80 -19.58 -0.22
CA ARG A 812 -14.40 -19.53 1.14
C ARG A 812 -15.63 -18.64 1.30
N SER A 813 -16.02 -17.87 0.28
CA SER A 813 -17.18 -16.97 0.37
C SER A 813 -18.53 -17.68 0.15
N THR A 814 -18.54 -18.94 -0.30
CA THR A 814 -19.73 -19.63 -0.83
C THR A 814 -20.04 -20.95 -0.10
N ARG A 815 -19.93 -20.96 1.23
CA ARG A 815 -20.67 -21.95 2.03
C ARG A 815 -21.44 -21.20 3.14
N PRO A 816 -22.78 -21.34 3.21
CA PRO A 816 -23.59 -20.69 4.24
C PRO A 816 -23.22 -21.15 5.65
#